data_AF-A0A1I8D3V8-F1
#
_entry.id   AF-A0A1I8D3V8-F1
#
_cell.length_a   1.000
_cell.length_b   1.000
_cell.length_c   1.000
_cell.angle_alpha   90.00
_cell.angle_beta   90.00
_cell.angle_gamma   90.00
#
_symmetry.space_group_name_H-M   'P 1'
#
loop_
_entity.id
_entity.type
_entity.pdbx_description
1 polymer ?
#
loop_
_entity_poly.entity_id
_entity_poly.type
_entity_poly.pdbx_seq_one_letter_code
_entity_poly.pdbx_strand_id
1 'polypeptide(L)'
;MVSCKLVLVVVLCVGFESVFGVGVGEVCSATDTCDAGLACNEKPPTASSGTLICSKACVTGDTTCPVANVCTDSTTIPGQFTCDLSSEAANTCDPACAGTCNEATLQCELTTIGSTDSTTVATTVGTCTDIAPNCEALNAQGLCTDAKYQALMSSDCAATCSFCALAGAGTGAAGGGIGVPSTVGGGTSTTTCVDLVTGGPNSCTALAANCNVAAWYSVMTTNCPRTCQRCLTSNTGTVCADTYKANGTTDCVESKKNLCTNPTYQTMYSNINGLADSDGKDFVFSFTNWNAVQSFSYISVIVMPILKDTTCKLQYHNITMNVDVTSTFRVSQGSIFEFKANAREIMKTSISHITGLDSMDDCRLLLNCQDDVKVVGKYSDVQDGYGDLFLVPSTKNAGKKYVLGLPTTSQSDGNHVVILPIPSKDKDETIKVDVSLYENDVLQKQASAQIGTTFGARQFFVMTDLNYKVNATIVIVSSKPIMVSLVSPNAQNNNYDTNCAQNCHWDYTVVIPLPVIENNCFRTSKIFDDYVITNNFTTRLYVAPPLNNCNFKVLAQVVDDIGSPDGTSLEISALGFTNLTLSTRNQVEMTYHYTGGLRVYRQGGIIQTDGVTAFGTFLAYMPSYNEYVTGATPFYSLNKGCVLELYTKADTDKNGLIVLDGVGLKPFRYTKTQFKINDRKHFLYIIPLVIYGYHYVNLSNDAYTAYVVCKAVNGPFDANGYNIGYNNKAFLPV
;
A
#
# COMPACT_ATOMS: atom_id res chain seq x y z
N MET A 1 -52.85 -1.04 -47.11
CA MET A 1 -53.28 0.23 -46.48
C MET A 1 -52.72 0.18 -45.07
N VAL A 2 -51.74 0.98 -44.65
CA VAL A 2 -51.78 2.43 -44.51
C VAL A 2 -50.36 3.03 -44.71
N SER A 3 -50.38 4.29 -45.14
CA SER A 3 -49.34 5.10 -45.75
C SER A 3 -48.27 5.62 -44.79
N CYS A 4 -47.04 5.70 -45.30
CA CYS A 4 -45.97 6.61 -44.88
C CYS A 4 -46.43 8.08 -44.86
N LYS A 5 -45.99 8.84 -43.86
CA LYS A 5 -45.81 10.30 -43.95
C LYS A 5 -44.46 10.67 -43.33
N LEU A 6 -43.58 11.15 -44.20
CA LEU A 6 -42.29 11.76 -43.94
C LEU A 6 -42.53 13.21 -43.52
N VAL A 7 -41.98 13.64 -42.37
CA VAL A 7 -41.93 15.05 -41.95
C VAL A 7 -40.48 15.51 -42.05
N LEU A 8 -40.24 16.43 -42.97
CA LEU A 8 -38.98 17.11 -43.21
C LEU A 8 -38.85 18.30 -42.23
N VAL A 9 -37.88 18.25 -41.31
CA VAL A 9 -37.51 19.40 -40.48
C VAL A 9 -36.21 19.98 -41.05
N VAL A 10 -36.31 21.21 -41.56
CA VAL A 10 -35.19 22.02 -42.03
C VAL A 10 -34.56 22.70 -40.81
N VAL A 11 -33.32 22.34 -40.48
CA VAL A 11 -32.51 23.03 -39.47
C VAL A 11 -31.65 24.07 -40.18
N LEU A 12 -31.94 25.34 -39.92
CA LEU A 12 -31.10 26.48 -40.28
C LEU A 12 -29.88 26.53 -39.35
N CYS A 13 -28.69 26.28 -39.89
CA CYS A 13 -27.43 26.61 -39.23
C CYS A 13 -27.20 28.13 -39.33
N VAL A 14 -27.19 28.82 -38.19
CA VAL A 14 -26.63 30.16 -38.07
C VAL A 14 -25.28 30.00 -37.37
N GLY A 15 -24.19 30.28 -38.09
CA GLY A 15 -22.84 30.23 -37.53
C GLY A 15 -22.62 31.38 -36.55
N PHE A 16 -22.37 31.05 -35.28
CA PHE A 16 -21.75 31.93 -34.32
C PHE A 16 -20.24 31.65 -34.35
N GLU A 17 -19.45 32.55 -34.92
CA GLU A 17 -18.02 32.60 -34.66
C GLU A 17 -17.84 33.21 -33.26
N SER A 18 -17.64 32.36 -32.26
CA SER A 18 -17.16 32.81 -30.95
C SER A 18 -15.64 33.00 -31.05
N VAL A 19 -15.19 34.25 -30.98
CA VAL A 19 -13.78 34.60 -30.80
C VAL A 19 -13.39 34.16 -29.38
N PHE A 20 -12.64 33.06 -29.26
CA PHE A 20 -12.07 32.65 -27.98
C PHE A 20 -10.89 33.58 -27.67
N GLY A 21 -10.93 34.21 -26.50
CA GLY A 21 -9.81 35.00 -25.99
C GLY A 21 -8.65 34.08 -25.58
N VAL A 22 -7.44 34.60 -25.72
CA VAL A 22 -6.19 33.92 -25.38
C VAL A 22 -5.92 34.12 -23.87
N GLY A 23 -5.59 33.04 -23.15
CA GLY A 23 -5.49 33.01 -21.70
C GLY A 23 -4.21 33.66 -21.13
N VAL A 24 -4.16 33.87 -19.82
CA VAL A 24 -2.98 34.46 -19.14
C VAL A 24 -1.72 33.64 -19.42
N GLY A 25 -0.65 34.29 -19.89
CA GLY A 25 0.66 33.65 -20.12
C GLY A 25 0.82 32.96 -21.49
N GLU A 26 -0.25 32.85 -22.27
CA GLU A 26 -0.19 32.34 -23.64
C GLU A 26 0.43 33.36 -24.60
N VAL A 27 1.11 32.86 -25.64
CA VAL A 27 1.73 33.70 -26.67
C VAL A 27 0.65 34.33 -27.52
N CYS A 28 0.73 35.64 -27.70
CA CYS A 28 -0.21 36.42 -28.50
C CYS A 28 0.55 37.20 -29.58
N SER A 29 -0.17 37.57 -30.63
CA SER A 29 0.26 38.53 -31.64
C SER A 29 -0.40 39.88 -31.38
N ALA A 30 0.14 40.96 -31.96
CA ALA A 30 -0.41 42.31 -31.79
C ALA A 30 -1.87 42.47 -32.25
N THR A 31 -2.42 41.48 -32.97
CA THR A 31 -3.81 41.45 -33.45
C THR A 31 -4.74 40.56 -32.62
N ASP A 32 -4.22 39.81 -31.65
CA ASP A 32 -5.04 38.88 -30.87
C ASP A 32 -5.76 39.59 -29.72
N THR A 33 -7.01 39.18 -29.47
CA THR A 33 -7.77 39.62 -28.29
C THR A 33 -7.49 38.69 -27.12
N CYS A 34 -6.78 39.19 -26.12
CA CYS A 34 -6.66 38.50 -24.83
C CYS A 34 -7.99 38.54 -24.07
N ASP A 35 -8.16 37.63 -23.10
CA ASP A 35 -9.31 37.65 -22.20
C ASP A 35 -9.50 39.00 -21.48
N ALA A 36 -10.74 39.27 -21.09
CA ALA A 36 -11.14 40.55 -20.51
C ALA A 36 -10.26 40.95 -19.30
N GLY A 37 -9.56 42.09 -19.42
CA GLY A 37 -8.66 42.60 -18.39
C GLY A 37 -7.17 42.30 -18.64
N LEU A 38 -6.84 41.63 -19.73
CA LEU A 38 -5.47 41.37 -20.18
C LEU A 38 -5.13 42.17 -21.44
N ALA A 39 -3.84 42.40 -21.66
CA ALA A 39 -3.31 42.96 -22.89
C ALA A 39 -2.13 42.12 -23.37
N CYS A 40 -1.92 42.09 -24.69
CA CYS A 40 -0.78 41.40 -25.29
C CYS A 40 0.49 42.25 -25.09
N ASN A 41 1.34 41.87 -24.13
CA ASN A 41 2.53 42.64 -23.73
C ASN A 41 3.81 41.80 -23.86
N GLU A 42 4.97 42.44 -23.91
CA GLU A 42 6.26 41.73 -23.90
C GLU A 42 6.47 40.92 -22.62
N LYS A 43 7.01 39.70 -22.77
CA LYS A 43 7.34 38.83 -21.63
C LYS A 43 8.50 39.42 -20.79
N PRO A 44 8.37 39.59 -19.47
CA PRO A 44 9.45 40.07 -18.58
C PRO A 44 10.71 39.16 -18.56
N PRO A 45 11.86 39.62 -18.04
CA PRO A 45 13.09 39.89 -18.79
C PRO A 45 14.03 38.69 -19.05
N THR A 46 13.57 37.44 -18.93
CA THR A 46 14.43 36.25 -19.15
C THR A 46 14.32 35.64 -20.54
N ALA A 47 13.46 36.15 -21.42
CA ALA A 47 13.31 35.68 -22.79
C ALA A 47 13.99 36.61 -23.80
N SER A 48 14.54 36.04 -24.88
CA SER A 48 15.01 36.78 -26.05
C SER A 48 13.96 37.77 -26.54
N SER A 49 14.37 39.02 -26.78
CA SER A 49 13.50 40.14 -27.16
C SER A 49 12.50 39.77 -28.27
N GLY A 50 11.20 39.98 -28.05
CA GLY A 50 10.16 39.92 -29.09
C GLY A 50 9.00 38.96 -28.86
N THR A 51 8.96 38.17 -27.78
CA THR A 51 7.78 37.33 -27.47
C THR A 51 6.74 38.14 -26.68
N LEU A 52 5.54 38.27 -27.25
CA LEU A 52 4.37 38.86 -26.57
C LEU A 52 3.52 37.77 -25.92
N ILE A 53 2.99 38.04 -24.74
CA ILE A 53 2.07 37.18 -23.99
C ILE A 53 0.90 37.99 -23.43
N CYS A 54 -0.26 37.34 -23.25
CA CYS A 54 -1.40 37.99 -22.60
C CYS A 54 -1.11 38.16 -21.09
N SER A 55 -0.93 39.41 -20.64
CA SER A 55 -0.63 39.74 -19.25
C SER A 55 -1.37 40.99 -18.77
N LYS A 56 -1.44 41.15 -17.44
CA LYS A 56 -2.16 42.27 -16.81
C LYS A 56 -1.25 43.50 -16.69
N ALA A 57 -1.73 44.65 -17.16
CA ALA A 57 -1.08 45.93 -16.92
C ALA A 57 -1.20 46.30 -15.43
N CYS A 58 -0.13 46.79 -14.83
CA CYS A 58 -0.11 47.22 -13.44
C CYS A 58 0.36 48.67 -13.32
N VAL A 59 0.05 49.30 -12.18
CA VAL A 59 0.60 50.61 -11.80
C VAL A 59 1.39 50.45 -10.51
N THR A 60 2.38 51.32 -10.30
CA THR A 60 3.22 51.29 -9.10
C THR A 60 2.36 51.34 -7.83
N GLY A 61 2.37 50.26 -7.05
CA GLY A 61 1.57 50.12 -5.81
C GLY A 61 0.34 49.20 -5.91
N ASP A 62 0.12 48.52 -7.04
CA ASP A 62 -0.94 47.50 -7.15
C ASP A 62 -0.61 46.26 -6.29
N THR A 63 -1.43 46.00 -5.26
CA THR A 63 -1.26 44.89 -4.32
C THR A 63 -1.76 43.54 -4.86
N THR A 64 -2.25 43.49 -6.10
CA THR A 64 -2.78 42.24 -6.70
C THR A 64 -1.71 41.37 -7.37
N CYS A 65 -0.42 41.75 -7.34
CA CYS A 65 0.66 40.93 -7.88
C CYS A 65 1.27 39.98 -6.81
N PRO A 66 1.34 38.66 -7.06
CA PRO A 66 1.54 37.62 -6.03
C PRO A 66 2.99 37.49 -5.51
N VAL A 67 3.96 38.14 -6.15
CA VAL A 67 5.36 38.20 -5.68
C VAL A 67 5.70 39.64 -5.32
N ALA A 68 6.21 39.84 -4.11
CA ALA A 68 6.40 41.15 -3.49
C ALA A 68 7.01 42.22 -4.43
N ASN A 69 6.14 43.13 -4.90
CA ASN A 69 6.43 44.50 -5.34
C ASN A 69 7.55 44.74 -6.37
N VAL A 70 7.46 44.20 -7.60
CA VAL A 70 8.10 44.88 -8.76
C VAL A 70 7.24 44.76 -10.02
N CYS A 71 6.40 45.77 -10.27
CA CYS A 71 5.96 46.12 -11.62
C CYS A 71 7.21 46.55 -12.42
N THR A 72 7.54 45.84 -13.50
CA THR A 72 8.73 46.16 -14.32
C THR A 72 8.35 47.05 -15.50
N ASP A 73 9.18 48.06 -15.79
CA ASP A 73 8.96 49.00 -16.91
C ASP A 73 9.27 48.30 -18.23
N SER A 74 8.39 48.49 -19.22
CA SER A 74 8.57 47.96 -20.56
C SER A 74 9.78 48.60 -21.23
N THR A 75 10.70 47.79 -21.76
CA THR A 75 11.91 48.28 -22.42
C THR A 75 11.64 48.92 -23.80
N THR A 76 10.44 48.76 -24.35
CA THR A 76 10.08 49.23 -25.70
C THR A 76 9.02 50.33 -25.71
N ILE A 77 8.25 50.53 -24.64
CA ILE A 77 7.22 51.58 -24.53
C ILE A 77 7.37 52.31 -23.18
N PRO A 78 7.89 53.55 -23.17
CA PRO A 78 8.08 54.30 -21.92
C PRO A 78 6.77 54.54 -21.17
N GLY A 79 6.67 54.07 -19.92
CA GLY A 79 5.56 54.35 -19.01
C GLY A 79 4.50 53.26 -18.88
N GLN A 80 4.76 52.04 -19.38
CA GLN A 80 3.86 50.90 -19.24
C GLN A 80 4.49 49.82 -18.36
N PHE A 81 3.81 49.43 -17.27
CA PHE A 81 4.31 48.42 -16.33
C PHE A 81 3.47 47.14 -16.38
N THR A 82 4.13 45.98 -16.26
CA THR A 82 3.47 44.65 -16.28
C THR A 82 3.89 43.78 -15.10
N CYS A 83 2.99 42.91 -14.63
CA CYS A 83 3.27 41.88 -13.63
C CYS A 83 3.30 40.49 -14.28
N ASP A 84 4.26 39.65 -13.89
CA ASP A 84 4.34 38.25 -14.29
C ASP A 84 3.46 37.38 -13.38
N LEU A 85 2.47 36.69 -13.98
CA LEU A 85 1.53 35.79 -13.28
C LEU A 85 1.88 34.31 -13.50
N SER A 86 3.02 33.99 -14.14
CA SER A 86 3.40 32.62 -14.49
C SER A 86 3.70 31.69 -13.30
N SER A 87 3.66 32.20 -12.06
CA SER A 87 3.77 31.41 -10.82
C SER A 87 2.41 30.91 -10.28
N GLU A 88 1.28 31.33 -10.86
CA GLU A 88 0.01 30.62 -10.64
C GLU A 88 -0.01 29.38 -11.54
N ALA A 89 -0.09 28.21 -10.91
CA ALA A 89 0.16 26.92 -11.56
C ALA A 89 -0.79 26.66 -12.73
N ALA A 90 -0.30 26.87 -13.95
CA ALA A 90 -0.91 26.33 -15.16
C ALA A 90 -0.48 24.86 -15.31
N ASN A 91 -1.46 23.95 -15.34
CA ASN A 91 -1.28 22.57 -15.75
C ASN A 91 -0.95 22.52 -17.24
N THR A 92 0.32 22.35 -17.62
CA THR A 92 0.71 22.21 -19.03
C THR A 92 1.60 21.00 -19.30
N CYS A 93 1.32 20.31 -20.41
CA CYS A 93 2.10 19.24 -21.03
C CYS A 93 3.59 19.64 -21.20
N ASP A 94 4.50 18.66 -21.13
CA ASP A 94 5.95 18.86 -21.40
C ASP A 94 6.13 19.45 -22.82
N PRO A 95 6.89 20.57 -22.97
CA PRO A 95 7.13 21.20 -24.28
C PRO A 95 7.85 20.30 -25.30
N ALA A 96 8.27 19.09 -24.93
CA ALA A 96 8.86 18.10 -25.85
C ALA A 96 7.84 17.26 -26.66
N CYS A 97 6.51 17.41 -26.51
CA CYS A 97 5.55 16.66 -27.34
C CYS A 97 5.53 17.19 -28.80
N ALA A 98 5.92 16.34 -29.76
CA ALA A 98 5.81 16.63 -31.20
C ALA A 98 4.44 16.26 -31.82
N GLY A 99 3.38 16.10 -31.01
CA GLY A 99 2.04 15.70 -31.44
C GLY A 99 0.92 16.30 -30.56
N THR A 100 -0.34 15.95 -30.86
CA THR A 100 -1.51 16.42 -30.10
C THR A 100 -1.52 15.85 -28.67
N CYS A 101 -1.47 16.75 -27.68
CA CYS A 101 -1.59 16.45 -26.24
C CYS A 101 -3.06 16.11 -25.94
N ASN A 102 -3.30 14.96 -25.30
CA ASN A 102 -4.61 14.64 -24.77
C ASN A 102 -4.76 15.34 -23.41
N GLU A 103 -5.62 16.36 -23.34
CA GLU A 103 -5.80 17.19 -22.15
C GLU A 103 -6.38 16.44 -20.94
N ALA A 104 -7.02 15.29 -21.16
CA ALA A 104 -7.57 14.47 -20.08
C ALA A 104 -6.53 13.56 -19.41
N THR A 105 -5.45 13.20 -20.12
CA THR A 105 -4.47 12.22 -19.63
C THR A 105 -3.04 12.76 -19.49
N LEU A 106 -2.78 13.97 -19.99
CA LEU A 106 -1.45 14.60 -20.01
C LEU A 106 -0.38 13.72 -20.69
N GLN A 107 -0.78 12.93 -21.70
CA GLN A 107 0.11 12.08 -22.50
C GLN A 107 0.03 12.46 -24.00
N CYS A 108 1.14 12.32 -24.73
CA CYS A 108 1.14 12.53 -26.19
C CYS A 108 0.46 11.33 -26.89
N GLU A 109 -0.55 11.56 -27.74
CA GLU A 109 -1.15 10.50 -28.57
C GLU A 109 -0.40 10.29 -29.89
N LEU A 110 -0.09 9.03 -30.23
CA LEU A 110 0.43 8.65 -31.54
C LEU A 110 -0.74 8.36 -32.49
N THR A 111 -0.89 9.20 -33.52
CA THR A 111 -1.83 8.98 -34.62
C THR A 111 -1.27 7.96 -35.62
N THR A 112 -1.96 6.83 -35.80
CA THR A 112 -1.74 5.88 -36.89
C THR A 112 -2.51 6.27 -38.15
N ILE A 113 -1.83 6.67 -39.25
CA ILE A 113 -2.28 6.42 -40.65
C ILE A 113 -1.09 6.34 -41.63
N GLY A 114 -0.99 5.22 -42.36
CA GLY A 114 -0.71 5.10 -43.81
C GLY A 114 0.50 5.78 -44.49
N SER A 115 1.53 4.97 -44.77
CA SER A 115 2.29 4.85 -46.04
C SER A 115 2.39 6.08 -46.99
N THR A 116 3.55 6.71 -47.12
CA THR A 116 4.51 6.59 -48.25
C THR A 116 5.65 7.60 -48.12
N ASP A 117 6.82 7.15 -48.58
CA ASP A 117 8.04 7.88 -48.93
C ASP A 117 8.98 8.47 -47.87
N SER A 118 10.25 8.16 -48.12
CA SER A 118 11.42 8.27 -47.27
C SER A 118 12.08 9.65 -47.37
N THR A 119 12.31 10.29 -46.24
CA THR A 119 13.41 11.26 -46.09
C THR A 119 13.92 11.23 -44.65
N THR A 120 15.18 10.81 -44.50
CA THR A 120 15.88 10.68 -43.22
C THR A 120 16.21 12.06 -42.62
N VAL A 121 15.62 12.38 -41.48
CA VAL A 121 16.08 13.47 -40.60
C VAL A 121 16.80 12.83 -39.41
N ALA A 122 18.05 13.26 -39.19
CA ALA A 122 18.92 12.76 -38.14
C ALA A 122 18.44 13.21 -36.75
N THR A 123 18.08 12.26 -35.90
CA THR A 123 17.75 12.48 -34.49
C THR A 123 19.04 12.58 -33.67
N THR A 124 19.22 13.68 -32.95
CA THR A 124 20.32 13.89 -32.00
C THR A 124 20.24 12.87 -30.85
N VAL A 125 21.28 12.04 -30.75
CA VAL A 125 21.48 11.02 -29.72
C VAL A 125 21.74 11.70 -28.37
N GLY A 126 20.89 11.41 -27.37
CA GLY A 126 21.17 11.76 -25.97
C GLY A 126 22.46 11.08 -25.50
N THR A 127 23.34 11.83 -24.84
CA THR A 127 24.66 11.36 -24.43
C THR A 127 24.56 10.21 -23.42
N CYS A 128 25.13 9.06 -23.77
CA CYS A 128 25.26 7.91 -22.88
C CYS A 128 26.30 8.21 -21.79
N THR A 129 25.89 8.18 -20.52
CA THR A 129 26.77 8.44 -19.36
C THR A 129 26.67 7.31 -18.36
N ASP A 130 27.78 6.98 -17.70
CA ASP A 130 27.78 6.02 -16.60
C ASP A 130 27.05 6.59 -15.37
N ILE A 131 26.31 5.73 -14.67
CA ILE A 131 25.57 6.07 -13.44
C ILE A 131 26.46 5.83 -12.21
N ALA A 132 27.29 4.79 -12.25
CA ALA A 132 28.17 4.45 -11.13
C ALA A 132 29.54 5.17 -11.23
N PRO A 133 30.04 5.74 -10.11
CA PRO A 133 31.29 6.51 -10.11
C PRO A 133 32.57 5.66 -10.20
N ASN A 134 32.46 4.33 -10.18
CA ASN A 134 33.59 3.39 -10.16
C ASN A 134 33.68 2.48 -11.41
N CYS A 135 33.02 2.85 -12.51
CA CYS A 135 32.96 2.02 -13.71
C CYS A 135 34.33 1.69 -14.33
N GLU A 136 35.30 2.61 -14.34
CA GLU A 136 36.67 2.33 -14.80
C GLU A 136 37.34 1.22 -13.98
N ALA A 137 37.17 1.23 -12.66
CA ALA A 137 37.74 0.22 -11.78
C ALA A 137 37.10 -1.16 -11.98
N LEU A 138 35.80 -1.19 -12.31
CA LEU A 138 35.07 -2.43 -12.62
C LEU A 138 35.44 -2.97 -14.01
N ASN A 139 35.65 -2.09 -15.00
CA ASN A 139 36.14 -2.47 -16.33
C ASN A 139 37.57 -3.03 -16.26
N ALA A 140 38.45 -2.40 -15.47
CA ALA A 140 39.81 -2.90 -15.23
C ALA A 140 39.83 -4.30 -14.59
N GLN A 141 38.75 -4.73 -13.95
CA GLN A 141 38.56 -6.08 -13.38
C GLN A 141 37.99 -7.10 -14.39
N GLY A 142 37.70 -6.68 -15.63
CA GLY A 142 37.16 -7.52 -16.70
C GLY A 142 35.64 -7.70 -16.67
N LEU A 143 34.93 -7.01 -15.76
CA LEU A 143 33.51 -7.24 -15.52
C LEU A 143 32.61 -6.85 -16.70
N CYS A 144 33.04 -5.92 -17.56
CA CYS A 144 32.31 -5.59 -18.80
C CYS A 144 32.18 -6.79 -19.76
N THR A 145 33.07 -7.78 -19.66
CA THR A 145 33.08 -8.97 -20.53
C THR A 145 32.57 -10.25 -19.84
N ASP A 146 32.27 -10.18 -18.54
CA ASP A 146 31.78 -11.32 -17.77
C ASP A 146 30.25 -11.43 -17.93
N ALA A 147 29.79 -12.55 -18.51
CA ALA A 147 28.38 -12.84 -18.75
C ALA A 147 27.52 -12.77 -17.48
N LYS A 148 28.09 -12.99 -16.29
CA LYS A 148 27.36 -12.90 -15.01
C LYS A 148 27.06 -11.46 -14.61
N TYR A 149 27.88 -10.49 -15.04
CA TYR A 149 27.78 -9.09 -14.63
C TYR A 149 27.25 -8.18 -15.74
N GLN A 150 26.97 -8.73 -16.92
CA GLN A 150 26.53 -7.98 -18.09
C GLN A 150 25.30 -7.09 -17.84
N ALA A 151 24.31 -7.56 -17.06
CA ALA A 151 23.11 -6.77 -16.74
C ALA A 151 23.43 -5.54 -15.86
N LEU A 152 24.31 -5.68 -14.87
CA LEU A 152 24.74 -4.57 -14.02
C LEU A 152 25.60 -3.59 -14.82
N MET A 153 26.57 -4.10 -15.59
CA MET A 153 27.48 -3.27 -16.37
C MET A 153 26.78 -2.53 -17.52
N SER A 154 25.68 -3.08 -18.06
CA SER A 154 24.86 -2.41 -19.09
C SER A 154 23.89 -1.37 -18.55
N SER A 155 23.50 -1.46 -17.28
CA SER A 155 22.69 -0.44 -16.61
C SER A 155 23.55 0.72 -16.10
N ASP A 156 24.60 0.39 -15.34
CA ASP A 156 25.25 1.38 -14.48
C ASP A 156 26.56 1.90 -15.06
N CYS A 157 27.16 1.15 -16.00
CA CYS A 157 28.45 1.42 -16.61
C CYS A 157 28.39 1.35 -18.15
N ALA A 158 27.25 1.72 -18.73
CA ALA A 158 26.97 1.56 -20.15
C ALA A 158 28.00 2.26 -21.06
N ALA A 159 28.49 3.45 -20.67
CA ALA A 159 29.47 4.20 -21.43
C ALA A 159 30.87 3.58 -21.28
N THR A 160 31.30 3.29 -20.05
CA THR A 160 32.59 2.64 -19.79
C THR A 160 32.70 1.27 -20.46
N CYS A 161 31.63 0.47 -20.48
CA CYS A 161 31.63 -0.86 -21.10
C CYS A 161 31.25 -0.86 -22.58
N SER A 162 31.10 0.31 -23.21
CA SER A 162 30.75 0.45 -24.64
C SER A 162 29.42 -0.23 -25.03
N PHE A 163 28.45 -0.30 -24.12
CA PHE A 163 27.12 -0.86 -24.40
C PHE A 163 26.18 0.12 -25.13
N CYS A 164 26.60 1.37 -25.31
CA CYS A 164 25.80 2.44 -25.89
C CYS A 164 25.49 2.30 -27.41
N ALA A 165 25.78 1.17 -28.06
CA ALA A 165 25.77 1.05 -29.52
C ALA A 165 24.73 0.08 -30.14
N LEU A 166 23.75 -0.45 -29.39
CA LEU A 166 22.83 -1.47 -29.91
C LEU A 166 21.35 -1.19 -29.65
N ALA A 167 20.87 0.00 -30.01
CA ALA A 167 19.44 0.25 -30.20
C ALA A 167 19.16 0.55 -31.67
N GLY A 168 19.29 -0.46 -32.54
CA GLY A 168 18.89 -0.36 -33.94
C GLY A 168 19.17 -1.63 -34.76
N ALA A 169 18.08 -2.25 -35.25
CA ALA A 169 18.00 -3.45 -36.13
C ALA A 169 18.26 -4.82 -35.45
N GLY A 170 17.47 -5.88 -35.62
CA GLY A 170 16.32 -6.13 -36.48
C GLY A 170 15.78 -7.56 -36.27
N THR A 171 14.64 -7.83 -36.89
CA THR A 171 13.84 -9.05 -36.92
C THR A 171 14.48 -10.23 -37.68
N GLY A 172 14.21 -11.48 -37.22
CA GLY A 172 13.84 -12.59 -38.13
C GLY A 172 14.88 -13.69 -38.50
N ALA A 173 14.70 -14.86 -37.88
CA ALA A 173 14.71 -16.23 -38.43
C ALA A 173 15.96 -16.95 -39.02
N ALA A 174 16.12 -18.19 -38.50
CA ALA A 174 16.53 -19.46 -39.13
C ALA A 174 18.02 -19.87 -39.21
N GLY A 175 18.33 -20.96 -38.47
CA GLY A 175 18.99 -22.15 -39.03
C GLY A 175 20.48 -22.38 -38.71
N GLY A 176 20.79 -23.53 -38.09
CA GLY A 176 22.13 -24.14 -38.13
C GLY A 176 22.61 -24.69 -36.79
N GLY A 177 22.42 -25.99 -36.56
CA GLY A 177 22.91 -26.69 -35.36
C GLY A 177 24.39 -27.06 -35.42
N ILE A 178 24.93 -27.49 -34.27
CA ILE A 178 25.93 -28.56 -34.06
C ILE A 178 26.24 -28.64 -32.54
N GLY A 179 26.23 -29.86 -31.99
CA GLY A 179 27.11 -30.23 -30.87
C GLY A 179 26.51 -30.39 -29.47
N VAL A 180 25.71 -31.44 -29.25
CA VAL A 180 25.43 -32.00 -27.91
C VAL A 180 26.65 -32.83 -27.44
N PRO A 181 26.99 -32.80 -26.15
CA PRO A 181 27.25 -34.03 -25.40
C PRO A 181 26.41 -34.03 -24.09
N SER A 182 25.47 -34.97 -23.95
CA SER A 182 25.67 -36.29 -23.35
C SER A 182 25.49 -36.29 -21.83
N THR A 183 24.34 -36.85 -21.43
CA THR A 183 23.97 -37.48 -20.17
C THR A 183 25.07 -37.81 -19.16
N VAL A 184 24.90 -37.36 -17.90
CA VAL A 184 25.42 -38.06 -16.71
C VAL A 184 24.38 -38.07 -15.58
N GLY A 185 23.96 -39.30 -15.26
CA GLY A 185 23.62 -39.90 -13.97
C GLY A 185 23.31 -39.05 -12.74
N GLY A 186 22.18 -39.40 -12.11
CA GLY A 186 21.90 -39.07 -10.72
C GLY A 186 22.95 -39.65 -9.77
N GLY A 187 23.46 -38.79 -8.90
CA GLY A 187 24.35 -39.13 -7.79
C GLY A 187 23.95 -38.31 -6.57
N THR A 188 23.67 -38.99 -5.47
CA THR A 188 23.48 -38.45 -4.13
C THR A 188 24.75 -37.69 -3.71
N SER A 189 24.72 -36.36 -3.76
CA SER A 189 25.87 -35.50 -3.44
C SER A 189 25.73 -34.95 -2.01
N THR A 190 26.56 -35.45 -1.10
CA THR A 190 26.88 -34.78 0.16
C THR A 190 27.71 -33.54 -0.18
N THR A 191 27.12 -32.35 -0.04
CA THR A 191 27.76 -31.07 -0.36
C THR A 191 28.89 -30.76 0.62
N THR A 192 30.12 -31.03 0.22
CA THR A 192 31.31 -30.50 0.90
C THR A 192 31.47 -29.03 0.51
N CYS A 193 31.57 -28.14 1.51
CA CYS A 193 31.73 -26.72 1.28
C CYS A 193 33.12 -26.41 0.70
N VAL A 194 33.16 -26.00 -0.57
CA VAL A 194 34.38 -25.69 -1.31
C VAL A 194 34.26 -24.32 -1.98
N ASP A 195 35.38 -23.63 -2.13
CA ASP A 195 35.44 -22.40 -2.92
C ASP A 195 35.29 -22.74 -4.40
N LEU A 196 34.42 -22.02 -5.12
CA LEU A 196 34.14 -22.24 -6.53
C LEU A 196 35.23 -21.63 -7.45
N VAL A 197 36.08 -20.74 -6.92
CA VAL A 197 37.14 -20.06 -7.67
C VAL A 197 38.49 -20.22 -6.95
N THR A 198 39.35 -21.10 -7.45
CA THR A 198 40.58 -21.52 -6.75
C THR A 198 41.88 -21.01 -7.36
N GLY A 199 41.86 -20.23 -8.47
CA GLY A 199 43.06 -19.73 -9.13
C GLY A 199 42.87 -18.39 -9.88
N GLY A 200 43.98 -17.73 -10.19
CA GLY A 200 44.03 -16.43 -10.88
C GLY A 200 43.92 -15.19 -9.99
N PRO A 201 43.97 -13.97 -10.58
CA PRO A 201 43.89 -12.70 -9.86
C PRO A 201 42.59 -12.52 -9.07
N ASN A 202 41.53 -13.22 -9.50
CA ASN A 202 40.20 -13.22 -8.88
C ASN A 202 39.92 -14.52 -8.07
N SER A 203 40.96 -15.26 -7.68
CA SER A 203 40.79 -16.41 -6.79
C SER A 203 40.21 -15.99 -5.44
N CYS A 204 39.50 -16.91 -4.78
CA CYS A 204 38.95 -16.64 -3.46
C CYS A 204 40.03 -16.20 -2.45
N THR A 205 41.24 -16.74 -2.54
CA THR A 205 42.39 -16.32 -1.74
C THR A 205 42.82 -14.88 -2.05
N ALA A 206 42.83 -14.46 -3.32
CA ALA A 206 43.16 -13.10 -3.70
C ALA A 206 42.09 -12.08 -3.28
N LEU A 207 40.82 -12.51 -3.23
CA LEU A 207 39.67 -11.68 -2.85
C LEU A 207 39.30 -11.78 -1.35
N ALA A 208 40.10 -12.45 -0.53
CA ALA A 208 39.76 -12.72 0.88
C ALA A 208 39.48 -11.44 1.70
N ALA A 209 40.15 -10.31 1.39
CA ALA A 209 39.89 -9.03 2.03
C ALA A 209 38.46 -8.50 1.78
N ASN A 210 37.83 -8.89 0.67
CA ASN A 210 36.49 -8.46 0.29
C ASN A 210 35.38 -9.28 0.94
N CYS A 211 35.70 -10.31 1.73
CA CYS A 211 34.69 -11.11 2.43
C CYS A 211 33.74 -10.21 3.23
N ASN A 212 34.23 -9.16 3.90
CA ASN A 212 33.42 -8.29 4.75
C ASN A 212 33.02 -6.95 4.09
N VAL A 213 33.28 -6.76 2.79
CA VAL A 213 32.87 -5.56 2.07
C VAL A 213 31.45 -5.75 1.55
N ALA A 214 30.53 -4.83 1.91
CA ALA A 214 29.09 -4.97 1.63
C ALA A 214 28.76 -5.27 0.16
N ALA A 215 29.42 -4.57 -0.77
CA ALA A 215 29.24 -4.79 -2.22
C ALA A 215 29.66 -6.19 -2.70
N TRP A 216 30.56 -6.86 -1.97
CA TRP A 216 31.11 -8.17 -2.31
C TRP A 216 30.52 -9.29 -1.46
N TYR A 217 29.70 -8.99 -0.46
CA TYR A 217 29.24 -9.96 0.53
C TYR A 217 28.48 -11.12 -0.12
N SER A 218 27.56 -10.84 -1.04
CA SER A 218 26.81 -11.86 -1.79
C SER A 218 27.76 -12.72 -2.65
N VAL A 219 28.59 -12.07 -3.46
CA VAL A 219 29.54 -12.73 -4.38
C VAL A 219 30.50 -13.65 -3.62
N MET A 220 31.03 -13.19 -2.48
CA MET A 220 31.97 -13.94 -1.66
C MET A 220 31.28 -15.08 -0.88
N THR A 221 30.00 -14.95 -0.52
CA THR A 221 29.23 -16.05 0.08
C THR A 221 29.00 -17.17 -0.92
N THR A 222 28.65 -16.82 -2.16
CA THR A 222 28.35 -17.81 -3.20
C THR A 222 29.60 -18.47 -3.75
N ASN A 223 30.63 -17.69 -4.06
CA ASN A 223 31.80 -18.19 -4.79
C ASN A 223 32.96 -18.60 -3.88
N CYS A 224 33.05 -18.04 -2.68
CA CYS A 224 34.17 -18.23 -1.76
C CYS A 224 33.75 -18.59 -0.33
N PRO A 225 32.77 -19.51 -0.13
CA PRO A 225 32.22 -19.78 1.19
C PRO A 225 33.25 -20.39 2.15
N ARG A 226 34.28 -21.07 1.65
CA ARG A 226 35.34 -21.65 2.49
C ARG A 226 36.37 -20.58 2.87
N THR A 227 36.82 -19.78 1.91
CA THR A 227 37.76 -18.69 2.18
C THR A 227 37.16 -17.63 3.13
N CYS A 228 35.87 -17.34 3.01
CA CYS A 228 35.19 -16.40 3.92
C CYS A 228 34.64 -17.03 5.20
N GLN A 229 34.93 -18.30 5.46
CA GLN A 229 34.42 -19.05 6.63
C GLN A 229 32.88 -19.04 6.77
N ARG A 230 32.17 -19.06 5.65
CA ARG A 230 30.70 -19.07 5.56
C ARG A 230 30.12 -20.46 5.34
N CYS A 231 30.95 -21.49 5.45
CA CYS A 231 30.48 -22.87 5.45
C CYS A 231 29.66 -23.14 6.72
N LEU A 232 28.40 -23.53 6.56
CA LEU A 232 27.61 -24.10 7.64
C LEU A 232 28.17 -25.50 7.94
N THR A 233 28.81 -25.69 9.09
CA THR A 233 29.16 -27.03 9.56
C THR A 233 27.87 -27.77 9.91
N SER A 234 27.51 -28.79 9.13
CA SER A 234 26.45 -29.72 9.49
C SER A 234 26.88 -30.51 10.73
N ASN A 235 26.42 -30.09 11.91
CA ASN A 235 26.49 -30.92 13.11
C ASN A 235 25.43 -32.02 13.00
N THR A 236 25.87 -33.22 12.61
CA THR A 236 25.12 -34.46 12.89
C THR A 236 25.23 -34.76 14.37
N GLY A 237 24.18 -34.47 15.14
CA GLY A 237 24.11 -34.85 16.55
C GLY A 237 22.93 -34.20 17.24
N THR A 238 21.88 -34.99 17.49
CA THR A 238 20.72 -34.66 18.32
C THR A 238 21.14 -34.27 19.74
N VAL A 239 21.36 -32.98 19.99
CA VAL A 239 21.21 -32.30 21.28
C VAL A 239 20.83 -30.85 20.99
N CYS A 240 19.81 -30.32 21.66
CA CYS A 240 19.46 -28.90 21.57
C CYS A 240 20.69 -28.05 21.96
N ALA A 241 21.27 -27.32 21.00
CA ALA A 241 22.38 -26.41 21.26
C ALA A 241 21.88 -24.96 21.23
N ASP A 242 22.24 -24.22 22.26
CA ASP A 242 22.01 -22.79 22.44
C ASP A 242 22.81 -21.98 21.40
N THR A 243 22.19 -20.97 20.78
CA THR A 243 22.79 -20.10 19.75
C THR A 243 23.36 -18.79 20.34
N TYR A 244 23.24 -18.55 21.65
CA TYR A 244 23.69 -17.30 22.26
C TYR A 244 25.10 -17.42 22.89
N LYS A 245 26.12 -17.20 22.04
CA LYS A 245 27.56 -17.01 22.31
C LYS A 245 28.39 -18.21 22.79
N ALA A 246 29.44 -18.50 22.01
CA ALA A 246 30.40 -19.59 22.20
C ALA A 246 31.33 -19.51 23.44
N ASN A 247 31.20 -18.53 24.36
CA ASN A 247 32.16 -18.35 25.47
C ASN A 247 31.56 -17.83 26.81
N GLY A 248 30.25 -18.01 27.06
CA GLY A 248 29.63 -17.68 28.35
C GLY A 248 29.09 -18.94 29.04
N THR A 249 29.17 -19.01 30.38
CA THR A 249 28.44 -20.04 31.15
C THR A 249 26.95 -19.96 30.83
N THR A 250 26.42 -21.04 30.27
CA THR A 250 24.99 -21.22 29.96
C THR A 250 24.10 -20.85 31.15
N ASP A 251 23.12 -20.00 30.90
CA ASP A 251 22.04 -19.62 31.80
C ASP A 251 20.87 -20.64 31.77
N CYS A 252 20.98 -21.70 30.98
CA CYS A 252 20.15 -22.91 31.03
C CYS A 252 20.57 -23.84 32.19
N VAL A 253 20.73 -23.29 33.39
CA VAL A 253 20.90 -24.11 34.59
C VAL A 253 19.60 -24.88 34.88
N GLU A 254 19.70 -26.11 35.41
CA GLU A 254 18.54 -26.97 35.72
C GLU A 254 17.48 -26.23 36.57
N SER A 255 17.90 -25.26 37.38
CA SER A 255 17.04 -24.40 38.20
C SER A 255 16.15 -23.41 37.42
N LYS A 256 16.38 -23.23 36.11
CA LYS A 256 15.59 -22.37 35.22
C LYS A 256 14.84 -23.14 34.13
N LYS A 257 14.91 -24.47 34.12
CA LYS A 257 14.24 -25.35 33.14
C LYS A 257 12.71 -25.21 33.16
N ASN A 258 12.15 -24.90 34.33
CA ASN A 258 10.73 -24.60 34.51
C ASN A 258 10.28 -23.33 33.76
N LEU A 259 11.20 -22.43 33.39
CA LEU A 259 10.88 -21.25 32.57
C LEU A 259 10.56 -21.65 31.12
N CYS A 260 11.12 -22.75 30.59
CA CYS A 260 10.82 -23.22 29.24
C CYS A 260 9.41 -23.83 29.11
N THR A 261 8.83 -24.29 30.22
CA THR A 261 7.46 -24.82 30.30
C THR A 261 6.47 -23.79 30.84
N ASN A 262 6.93 -22.59 31.20
CA ASN A 262 6.07 -21.53 31.71
C ASN A 262 5.32 -20.87 30.53
N PRO A 263 3.97 -20.84 30.53
CA PRO A 263 3.19 -20.26 29.43
C PRO A 263 3.59 -18.82 29.10
N THR A 264 3.90 -18.01 30.11
CA THR A 264 4.32 -16.60 29.94
C THR A 264 5.62 -16.47 29.16
N TYR A 265 6.58 -17.36 29.44
CA TYR A 265 7.86 -17.38 28.72
C TYR A 265 7.74 -18.04 27.35
N GLN A 266 6.84 -19.00 27.17
CA GLN A 266 6.55 -19.56 25.85
C GLN A 266 5.94 -18.53 24.91
N THR A 267 5.07 -17.64 25.40
CA THR A 267 4.53 -16.51 24.61
C THR A 267 5.59 -15.42 24.36
N MET A 268 6.56 -15.24 25.26
CA MET A 268 7.72 -14.38 24.99
C MET A 268 8.67 -15.01 23.97
N TYR A 269 8.91 -16.32 24.03
CA TYR A 269 9.79 -17.04 23.11
C TYR A 269 9.17 -17.25 21.72
N SER A 270 7.84 -17.35 21.59
CA SER A 270 7.18 -17.37 20.27
C SER A 270 7.39 -16.04 19.51
N ASN A 271 7.58 -14.93 20.23
CA ASN A 271 7.92 -13.62 19.67
C ASN A 271 9.40 -13.46 19.29
N ILE A 272 10.28 -14.41 19.63
CA ILE A 272 11.72 -14.36 19.28
C ILE A 272 11.95 -14.72 17.80
N ASN A 273 10.95 -15.31 17.12
CA ASN A 273 11.06 -15.70 15.71
C ASN A 273 10.54 -14.65 14.71
N GLY A 274 10.09 -13.47 15.15
CA GLY A 274 9.63 -12.40 14.26
C GLY A 274 8.36 -12.71 13.45
N LEU A 275 7.59 -13.73 13.86
CA LEU A 275 6.30 -14.05 13.24
C LEU A 275 5.20 -13.21 13.91
N ALA A 276 4.50 -12.39 13.12
CA ALA A 276 3.32 -11.70 13.61
C ALA A 276 2.12 -12.67 13.65
N ASP A 277 1.20 -12.51 14.61
CA ASP A 277 -0.01 -13.35 14.65
C ASP A 277 -0.95 -13.14 13.46
N SER A 278 -0.84 -12.00 12.76
CA SER A 278 -1.49 -11.79 11.46
C SER A 278 -0.99 -12.76 10.38
N ASP A 279 0.21 -13.31 10.53
CA ASP A 279 0.84 -14.21 9.58
C ASP A 279 0.40 -15.66 9.79
N GLY A 280 0.57 -16.49 8.76
CA GLY A 280 0.12 -17.86 8.86
C GLY A 280 0.26 -18.68 7.59
N LYS A 281 -0.40 -19.83 7.61
CA LYS A 281 -0.38 -20.81 6.51
C LYS A 281 -1.68 -20.82 5.73
N ASP A 282 -2.78 -20.40 6.35
CA ASP A 282 -4.13 -20.57 5.85
C ASP A 282 -4.85 -19.23 5.83
N PHE A 283 -5.34 -18.82 4.66
CA PHE A 283 -6.01 -17.54 4.46
C PHE A 283 -7.31 -17.73 3.68
N VAL A 284 -8.32 -16.95 4.07
CA VAL A 284 -9.61 -16.86 3.37
C VAL A 284 -9.96 -15.38 3.25
N PHE A 285 -10.11 -14.90 2.03
CA PHE A 285 -10.38 -13.50 1.72
C PHE A 285 -11.14 -13.41 0.40
N SER A 286 -11.57 -12.20 0.02
CA SER A 286 -12.28 -11.98 -1.23
C SER A 286 -11.95 -10.61 -1.80
N PHE A 287 -12.15 -10.48 -3.11
CA PHE A 287 -12.24 -9.20 -3.79
C PHE A 287 -13.68 -9.01 -4.24
N THR A 288 -14.26 -7.88 -3.86
CA THR A 288 -15.63 -7.55 -4.24
C THR A 288 -15.72 -6.05 -4.52
N ASN A 289 -16.60 -5.67 -5.43
CA ASN A 289 -16.89 -4.28 -5.74
C ASN A 289 -18.38 -4.16 -6.07
N TRP A 290 -18.92 -2.98 -5.85
CA TRP A 290 -20.26 -2.64 -6.32
C TRP A 290 -20.26 -2.44 -7.84
N ASN A 291 -19.37 -1.57 -8.30
CA ASN A 291 -19.27 -1.13 -9.68
C ASN A 291 -18.81 -2.27 -10.60
N ALA A 292 -19.27 -2.22 -11.85
CA ALA A 292 -18.74 -3.07 -12.88
C ALA A 292 -17.24 -2.77 -13.06
N VAL A 293 -16.40 -3.80 -12.97
CA VAL A 293 -14.96 -3.63 -13.17
C VAL A 293 -14.62 -3.48 -14.65
N GLN A 294 -13.68 -2.59 -14.94
CA GLN A 294 -13.18 -2.38 -16.29
C GLN A 294 -12.30 -3.55 -16.73
N SER A 295 -11.99 -3.63 -18.03
CA SER A 295 -11.11 -4.66 -18.57
C SER A 295 -9.65 -4.51 -18.12
N PHE A 296 -9.27 -3.33 -17.64
CA PHE A 296 -7.91 -3.01 -17.22
C PHE A 296 -7.71 -3.11 -15.70
N SER A 297 -8.80 -3.25 -14.93
CA SER A 297 -8.75 -3.43 -13.49
C SER A 297 -8.17 -4.81 -13.18
N TYR A 298 -7.30 -4.89 -12.19
CA TYR A 298 -6.66 -6.13 -11.79
C TYR A 298 -6.63 -6.27 -10.27
N ILE A 299 -6.58 -7.52 -9.84
CA ILE A 299 -6.30 -7.87 -8.45
C ILE A 299 -4.89 -8.44 -8.37
N SER A 300 -4.29 -8.35 -7.20
CA SER A 300 -3.04 -9.06 -6.92
C SER A 300 -3.05 -9.67 -5.51
N VAL A 301 -2.52 -10.89 -5.41
CA VAL A 301 -2.27 -11.58 -4.15
C VAL A 301 -0.76 -11.70 -4.01
N ILE A 302 -0.22 -10.93 -3.07
CA ILE A 302 1.22 -10.85 -2.83
C ILE A 302 1.54 -11.72 -1.62
N VAL A 303 2.42 -12.69 -1.82
CA VAL A 303 2.81 -13.68 -0.80
C VAL A 303 4.29 -13.52 -0.46
N MET A 304 4.59 -13.40 0.83
CA MET A 304 5.94 -13.17 1.36
C MET A 304 6.29 -14.25 2.41
N PRO A 305 7.23 -15.16 2.12
CA PRO A 305 7.70 -16.13 3.10
C PRO A 305 8.55 -15.46 4.18
N ILE A 306 8.37 -15.90 5.43
CA ILE A 306 9.00 -15.24 6.58
C ILE A 306 10.30 -15.95 6.94
N LEU A 307 10.24 -17.24 7.25
CA LEU A 307 11.38 -17.98 7.82
C LEU A 307 12.15 -18.82 6.81
N LYS A 308 11.51 -19.25 5.72
CA LYS A 308 12.10 -20.13 4.70
C LYS A 308 11.25 -20.15 3.45
N ASP A 309 11.84 -20.65 2.37
CA ASP A 309 11.13 -21.01 1.15
C ASP A 309 9.88 -21.85 1.45
N THR A 310 8.81 -21.61 0.70
CA THR A 310 7.57 -22.34 0.87
C THR A 310 6.85 -22.56 -0.45
N THR A 311 5.99 -23.58 -0.48
CA THR A 311 5.05 -23.81 -1.58
C THR A 311 3.65 -23.45 -1.11
N CYS A 312 2.95 -22.68 -1.93
CA CYS A 312 1.58 -22.25 -1.67
C CYS A 312 0.64 -22.72 -2.77
N LYS A 313 -0.61 -22.94 -2.38
CA LYS A 313 -1.74 -23.32 -3.22
C LYS A 313 -2.81 -22.25 -3.08
N LEU A 314 -3.12 -21.56 -4.18
CA LEU A 314 -4.22 -20.59 -4.28
C LEU A 314 -5.39 -21.22 -5.03
N GLN A 315 -6.58 -21.20 -4.42
CA GLN A 315 -7.82 -21.69 -5.03
C GLN A 315 -8.85 -20.56 -5.08
N TYR A 316 -9.55 -20.43 -6.21
CA TYR A 316 -10.62 -19.45 -6.39
C TYR A 316 -11.56 -19.88 -7.52
N HIS A 317 -12.78 -19.36 -7.53
CA HIS A 317 -13.73 -19.58 -8.60
C HIS A 317 -13.55 -18.51 -9.68
N ASN A 318 -13.23 -18.92 -10.91
CA ASN A 318 -13.14 -17.99 -12.04
C ASN A 318 -14.54 -17.69 -12.56
N ILE A 319 -14.99 -16.44 -12.37
CA ILE A 319 -16.35 -15.99 -12.67
C ILE A 319 -16.62 -15.99 -14.18
N THR A 320 -15.64 -15.56 -14.99
CA THR A 320 -15.81 -15.44 -16.44
C THR A 320 -15.90 -16.82 -17.11
N MET A 321 -15.11 -17.78 -16.64
CA MET A 321 -15.09 -19.14 -17.16
C MET A 321 -16.07 -20.07 -16.45
N ASN A 322 -16.60 -19.66 -15.29
CA ASN A 322 -17.42 -20.47 -14.39
C ASN A 322 -16.74 -21.79 -14.02
N VAL A 323 -15.45 -21.74 -13.64
CA VAL A 323 -14.65 -22.91 -13.25
C VAL A 323 -13.83 -22.63 -12.01
N ASP A 324 -13.65 -23.66 -11.19
CA ASP A 324 -12.74 -23.61 -10.05
C ASP A 324 -11.29 -23.74 -10.50
N VAL A 325 -10.47 -22.76 -10.14
CA VAL A 325 -9.05 -22.71 -10.48
C VAL A 325 -8.22 -23.01 -9.24
N THR A 326 -7.16 -23.80 -9.44
CA THR A 326 -6.14 -24.05 -8.42
C THR A 326 -4.77 -23.79 -9.03
N SER A 327 -4.02 -22.86 -8.44
CA SER A 327 -2.64 -22.56 -8.80
C SER A 327 -1.72 -22.98 -7.66
N THR A 328 -0.57 -23.58 -7.99
CA THR A 328 0.46 -23.95 -7.02
C THR A 328 1.77 -23.31 -7.45
N PHE A 329 2.44 -22.65 -6.51
CA PHE A 329 3.66 -21.90 -6.78
C PHE A 329 4.61 -21.98 -5.58
N ARG A 330 5.90 -21.84 -5.87
CA ARG A 330 6.96 -21.77 -4.86
C ARG A 330 7.41 -20.33 -4.70
N VAL A 331 7.67 -19.93 -3.46
CA VAL A 331 8.16 -18.60 -3.13
C VAL A 331 9.40 -18.76 -2.26
N SER A 332 10.46 -18.03 -2.59
CA SER A 332 11.71 -18.07 -1.82
C SER A 332 11.72 -17.05 -0.70
N GLN A 333 12.40 -17.36 0.41
CA GLN A 333 12.58 -16.41 1.51
C GLN A 333 13.29 -15.14 1.02
N GLY A 334 12.85 -13.97 1.48
CA GLY A 334 13.41 -12.69 1.05
C GLY A 334 12.95 -12.24 -0.34
N SER A 335 11.90 -12.89 -0.88
CA SER A 335 11.29 -12.53 -2.16
C SER A 335 9.77 -12.47 -2.05
N ILE A 336 9.11 -11.94 -3.08
CA ILE A 336 7.66 -11.95 -3.22
C ILE A 336 7.24 -12.88 -4.36
N PHE A 337 6.06 -13.47 -4.23
CA PHE A 337 5.31 -13.96 -5.37
C PHE A 337 4.03 -13.14 -5.49
N GLU A 338 3.81 -12.53 -6.65
CA GLU A 338 2.61 -11.74 -6.95
C GLU A 338 1.76 -12.52 -7.95
N PHE A 339 0.68 -13.12 -7.47
CA PHE A 339 -0.37 -13.62 -8.35
C PHE A 339 -1.19 -12.44 -8.86
N LYS A 340 -1.20 -12.21 -10.16
CA LYS A 340 -1.95 -11.13 -10.81
C LYS A 340 -3.01 -11.72 -11.73
N ALA A 341 -4.24 -11.23 -11.62
CA ALA A 341 -5.36 -11.64 -12.46
C ALA A 341 -6.24 -10.45 -12.84
N ASN A 342 -6.95 -10.58 -13.96
CA ASN A 342 -7.96 -9.59 -14.32
C ASN A 342 -9.06 -9.56 -13.24
N ALA A 343 -9.51 -8.37 -12.84
CA ALA A 343 -10.53 -8.28 -11.81
C ALA A 343 -11.83 -8.99 -12.23
N ARG A 344 -12.19 -9.01 -13.51
CA ARG A 344 -13.39 -9.70 -14.03
C ARG A 344 -13.38 -11.22 -13.83
N GLU A 345 -12.21 -11.80 -13.67
CA GLU A 345 -12.08 -13.24 -13.46
C GLU A 345 -12.39 -13.64 -12.02
N ILE A 346 -12.22 -12.75 -11.05
CA ILE A 346 -12.19 -13.12 -9.62
C ILE A 346 -13.08 -12.23 -8.76
N MET A 347 -13.13 -10.93 -9.04
CA MET A 347 -13.87 -9.96 -8.24
C MET A 347 -15.36 -10.06 -8.52
N LYS A 348 -16.15 -10.34 -7.48
CA LYS A 348 -17.61 -10.27 -7.61
C LYS A 348 -18.04 -8.80 -7.70
N THR A 349 -18.77 -8.47 -8.75
CA THR A 349 -19.33 -7.14 -9.02
C THR A 349 -20.85 -7.16 -9.14
N SER A 350 -21.47 -5.98 -9.32
CA SER A 350 -22.92 -5.83 -9.52
C SER A 350 -23.70 -6.50 -8.40
N ILE A 351 -23.27 -6.24 -7.17
CA ILE A 351 -23.93 -6.70 -5.96
C ILE A 351 -25.35 -6.08 -5.94
N SER A 352 -26.32 -6.67 -5.25
CA SER A 352 -27.69 -6.12 -5.25
C SER A 352 -27.82 -4.91 -4.31
N HIS A 353 -28.63 -3.90 -4.67
CA HIS A 353 -28.97 -2.73 -3.80
C HIS A 353 -29.90 -3.11 -2.63
N ILE A 354 -29.81 -4.35 -2.12
CA ILE A 354 -30.73 -4.83 -1.10
C ILE A 354 -30.10 -4.55 0.27
N THR A 355 -30.61 -3.53 0.98
CA THR A 355 -30.23 -3.31 2.37
C THR A 355 -30.49 -4.55 3.22
N GLY A 356 -29.44 -5.07 3.83
CA GLY A 356 -29.47 -6.27 4.66
C GLY A 356 -28.63 -7.42 4.10
N LEU A 357 -28.99 -8.63 4.50
CA LEU A 357 -28.29 -9.87 4.17
C LEU A 357 -28.78 -10.42 2.84
N ASP A 358 -27.87 -10.67 1.91
CA ASP A 358 -28.15 -11.33 0.64
C ASP A 358 -27.00 -12.29 0.25
N SER A 359 -27.23 -13.11 -0.76
CA SER A 359 -26.33 -14.18 -1.18
C SER A 359 -25.66 -13.89 -2.51
N MET A 360 -24.45 -14.41 -2.66
CA MET A 360 -23.68 -14.36 -3.90
C MET A 360 -23.04 -15.71 -4.18
N ASP A 361 -22.51 -15.87 -5.40
CA ASP A 361 -21.68 -17.01 -5.74
C ASP A 361 -20.37 -16.98 -4.94
N ASP A 362 -19.63 -18.08 -4.92
CA ASP A 362 -18.42 -18.15 -4.11
C ASP A 362 -17.34 -17.18 -4.61
N CYS A 363 -17.08 -16.14 -3.81
CA CYS A 363 -16.05 -15.14 -4.08
C CYS A 363 -14.78 -15.36 -3.24
N ARG A 364 -14.68 -16.49 -2.52
CA ARG A 364 -13.53 -16.77 -1.66
C ARG A 364 -12.30 -17.12 -2.48
N LEU A 365 -11.18 -16.50 -2.10
CA LEU A 365 -9.85 -16.95 -2.41
C LEU A 365 -9.31 -17.70 -1.19
N LEU A 366 -8.86 -18.94 -1.42
CA LEU A 366 -8.29 -19.82 -0.40
C LEU A 366 -6.80 -19.96 -0.69
N LEU A 367 -5.96 -19.45 0.20
CA LEU A 367 -4.51 -19.61 0.12
C LEU A 367 -4.03 -20.53 1.24
N ASN A 368 -3.39 -21.63 0.88
CA ASN A 368 -2.76 -22.56 1.81
C ASN A 368 -1.27 -22.71 1.48
N CYS A 369 -0.39 -22.48 2.44
CA CYS A 369 1.05 -22.57 2.32
C CYS A 369 1.63 -23.63 3.26
N GLN A 370 2.77 -24.20 2.91
CA GLN A 370 3.45 -25.19 3.76
C GLN A 370 4.06 -24.56 5.02
N ASP A 371 4.46 -23.29 4.95
CA ASP A 371 5.05 -22.51 6.03
C ASP A 371 4.41 -21.14 6.15
N ASP A 372 4.68 -20.44 7.27
CA ASP A 372 4.05 -19.15 7.56
C ASP A 372 4.54 -18.08 6.57
N VAL A 373 3.56 -17.41 5.97
CA VAL A 373 3.71 -16.31 5.04
C VAL A 373 2.94 -15.09 5.54
N LYS A 374 3.32 -13.93 5.00
CA LYS A 374 2.49 -12.72 5.03
C LYS A 374 1.80 -12.56 3.68
N VAL A 375 0.55 -12.09 3.71
CA VAL A 375 -0.28 -11.94 2.51
C VAL A 375 -0.84 -10.53 2.44
N VAL A 376 -0.69 -9.91 1.28
CA VAL A 376 -1.26 -8.59 0.97
C VAL A 376 -2.15 -8.73 -0.25
N GLY A 377 -3.39 -8.25 -0.12
CA GLY A 377 -4.32 -8.10 -1.23
C GLY A 377 -4.15 -6.73 -1.87
N LYS A 378 -4.25 -6.66 -3.19
CA LYS A 378 -4.21 -5.42 -3.97
C LYS A 378 -5.37 -5.40 -4.95
N TYR A 379 -6.09 -4.30 -5.01
CA TYR A 379 -6.97 -3.98 -6.12
C TYR A 379 -6.49 -2.68 -6.78
N SER A 380 -6.52 -2.64 -8.11
CA SER A 380 -6.07 -1.49 -8.88
C SER A 380 -6.95 -1.33 -10.12
N ASP A 381 -7.55 -0.15 -10.23
CA ASP A 381 -8.30 0.34 -11.38
C ASP A 381 -7.68 1.65 -11.85
N VAL A 382 -6.82 1.57 -12.85
CA VAL A 382 -6.11 2.73 -13.42
C VAL A 382 -7.00 3.65 -14.24
N GLN A 383 -8.17 3.17 -14.67
CA GLN A 383 -9.07 3.95 -15.51
C GLN A 383 -9.90 4.91 -14.66
N ASP A 384 -10.51 4.37 -13.61
CA ASP A 384 -11.29 5.18 -12.68
C ASP A 384 -10.41 5.84 -11.61
N GLY A 385 -9.16 5.38 -11.49
CA GLY A 385 -8.17 5.93 -10.57
C GLY A 385 -8.39 5.47 -9.12
N TYR A 386 -8.86 4.23 -8.92
CA TYR A 386 -9.16 3.68 -7.60
C TYR A 386 -8.30 2.48 -7.28
N GLY A 387 -8.07 2.21 -6.00
CA GLY A 387 -7.47 0.96 -5.57
C GLY A 387 -7.16 0.95 -4.09
N ASP A 388 -6.78 -0.22 -3.60
CA ASP A 388 -6.28 -0.32 -2.23
C ASP A 388 -5.25 -1.44 -2.10
N LEU A 389 -4.48 -1.36 -1.03
CA LEU A 389 -3.65 -2.43 -0.51
C LEU A 389 -4.20 -2.79 0.86
N PHE A 390 -4.35 -4.07 1.18
CA PHE A 390 -4.84 -4.49 2.48
C PHE A 390 -4.11 -5.73 2.99
N LEU A 391 -3.90 -5.78 4.30
CA LEU A 391 -3.37 -6.96 4.96
C LEU A 391 -4.43 -8.07 4.92
N VAL A 392 -4.04 -9.27 4.50
CA VAL A 392 -4.87 -10.46 4.61
C VAL A 392 -4.40 -11.27 5.81
N PRO A 393 -5.09 -11.21 6.96
CA PRO A 393 -4.71 -11.98 8.12
C PRO A 393 -5.02 -13.46 7.95
N SER A 394 -4.16 -14.28 8.55
CA SER A 394 -4.34 -15.72 8.68
C SER A 394 -5.68 -16.07 9.34
N THR A 395 -6.28 -17.19 8.93
CA THR A 395 -7.52 -17.75 9.49
C THR A 395 -7.45 -18.06 10.99
N LYS A 396 -6.25 -18.08 11.58
CA LYS A 396 -6.05 -18.09 13.05
C LYS A 396 -6.73 -16.89 13.73
N ASN A 397 -6.95 -15.80 13.00
CA ASN A 397 -7.59 -14.57 13.46
C ASN A 397 -9.12 -14.52 13.22
N ALA A 398 -9.70 -15.62 12.72
CA ALA A 398 -11.15 -15.73 12.55
C ALA A 398 -11.88 -15.71 13.89
N GLY A 399 -13.10 -15.16 13.90
CA GLY A 399 -13.91 -15.12 15.11
C GLY A 399 -15.39 -15.28 14.85
N LYS A 400 -16.14 -15.30 15.95
CA LYS A 400 -17.59 -15.55 15.92
C LYS A 400 -18.43 -14.29 15.96
N LYS A 401 -17.84 -13.14 16.27
CA LYS A 401 -18.59 -11.90 16.39
C LYS A 401 -17.78 -10.71 15.89
N TYR A 402 -18.45 -9.88 15.10
CA TYR A 402 -17.92 -8.65 14.52
C TYR A 402 -18.90 -7.53 14.80
N VAL A 403 -18.36 -6.36 15.14
CA VAL A 403 -19.11 -5.11 15.30
C VAL A 403 -18.36 -4.08 14.48
N LEU A 404 -18.97 -3.61 13.39
CA LEU A 404 -18.28 -2.85 12.36
C LEU A 404 -19.04 -1.54 12.13
N GLY A 405 -18.52 -0.44 12.68
CA GLY A 405 -18.88 0.88 12.16
C GLY A 405 -18.49 0.95 10.69
N LEU A 406 -19.16 1.76 9.87
CA LEU A 406 -18.93 1.81 8.43
C LEU A 406 -18.34 3.17 8.01
N PRO A 407 -17.43 3.20 7.01
CA PRO A 407 -16.88 4.44 6.50
C PRO A 407 -17.95 5.30 5.83
N THR A 408 -17.72 6.61 5.84
CA THR A 408 -18.60 7.55 5.12
C THR A 408 -18.45 7.36 3.62
N THR A 409 -19.57 7.21 2.93
CA THR A 409 -19.64 7.14 1.46
C THR A 409 -20.30 8.39 0.90
N SER A 410 -20.00 8.72 -0.35
CA SER A 410 -20.49 9.92 -1.05
C SER A 410 -21.71 9.66 -1.94
N GLN A 411 -22.14 8.40 -2.08
CA GLN A 411 -23.28 7.93 -2.88
C GLN A 411 -24.21 7.04 -2.03
N SER A 412 -25.44 6.79 -2.49
CA SER A 412 -26.33 5.74 -1.97
C SER A 412 -25.74 4.33 -2.13
N ASP A 413 -24.70 4.21 -2.94
CA ASP A 413 -23.85 3.03 -3.02
C ASP A 413 -23.10 2.87 -1.69
N GLY A 414 -23.73 2.16 -0.76
CA GLY A 414 -23.18 2.02 0.57
C GLY A 414 -22.17 0.90 0.69
N ASN A 415 -21.71 0.75 1.92
CA ASN A 415 -20.70 -0.21 2.29
C ASN A 415 -21.28 -1.63 2.28
N HIS A 416 -20.42 -2.61 2.02
CA HIS A 416 -20.80 -4.01 2.21
C HIS A 416 -19.76 -4.80 2.99
N VAL A 417 -20.26 -5.80 3.72
CA VAL A 417 -19.45 -6.74 4.47
C VAL A 417 -19.65 -8.13 3.92
N VAL A 418 -18.59 -8.73 3.38
CA VAL A 418 -18.61 -10.11 2.90
C VAL A 418 -18.34 -11.05 4.05
N ILE A 419 -19.20 -12.07 4.21
CA ILE A 419 -19.03 -13.14 5.20
C ILE A 419 -18.25 -14.27 4.54
N LEU A 420 -17.13 -14.66 5.16
CA LEU A 420 -16.16 -15.60 4.59
C LEU A 420 -15.94 -16.80 5.54
N PRO A 421 -16.78 -17.84 5.45
CA PRO A 421 -16.60 -19.10 6.16
C PRO A 421 -15.25 -19.74 5.84
N ILE A 422 -14.57 -20.22 6.89
CA ILE A 422 -13.40 -21.08 6.75
C ILE A 422 -13.86 -22.42 6.16
N PRO A 423 -13.26 -22.91 5.07
CA PRO A 423 -13.63 -24.18 4.48
C PRO A 423 -13.49 -25.36 5.44
N SER A 424 -14.57 -26.13 5.55
CA SER A 424 -14.58 -27.38 6.29
C SER A 424 -14.16 -28.56 5.44
N LYS A 425 -13.68 -29.61 6.11
CA LYS A 425 -13.55 -30.94 5.50
C LYS A 425 -14.89 -31.67 5.41
N ASP A 426 -15.84 -31.32 6.27
CA ASP A 426 -17.19 -31.87 6.24
C ASP A 426 -18.01 -31.16 5.17
N LYS A 427 -18.54 -31.93 4.21
CA LYS A 427 -19.22 -31.39 3.03
C LYS A 427 -20.60 -30.80 3.34
N ASP A 428 -21.21 -31.27 4.43
CA ASP A 428 -22.54 -30.86 4.86
C ASP A 428 -22.48 -29.83 6.00
N GLU A 429 -21.28 -29.40 6.38
CA GLU A 429 -21.11 -28.43 7.44
C GLU A 429 -21.62 -27.05 7.03
N THR A 430 -22.58 -26.56 7.81
CA THR A 430 -23.14 -25.22 7.70
C THR A 430 -22.83 -24.38 8.94
N ILE A 431 -22.76 -23.07 8.74
CA ILE A 431 -22.59 -22.07 9.79
C ILE A 431 -23.86 -21.21 9.82
N LYS A 432 -24.45 -21.07 11.01
CA LYS A 432 -25.53 -20.10 11.24
C LYS A 432 -24.90 -18.73 11.41
N VAL A 433 -25.39 -17.75 10.69
CA VAL A 433 -25.01 -16.35 10.84
C VAL A 433 -26.25 -15.51 11.12
N ASP A 434 -26.17 -14.66 12.12
CA ASP A 434 -27.16 -13.66 12.50
C ASP A 434 -26.54 -12.27 12.25
N VAL A 435 -27.26 -11.42 11.54
CA VAL A 435 -26.83 -10.07 11.16
C VAL A 435 -27.84 -9.05 11.64
N SER A 436 -27.33 -7.99 12.27
CA SER A 436 -28.11 -6.80 12.62
C SER A 436 -27.46 -5.56 12.02
N LEU A 437 -28.24 -4.77 11.30
CA LEU A 437 -27.86 -3.47 10.74
C LEU A 437 -28.53 -2.37 11.55
N TYR A 438 -27.73 -1.44 12.03
CA TYR A 438 -28.20 -0.27 12.77
C TYR A 438 -27.81 1.03 12.08
N GLU A 439 -28.69 2.01 12.16
CA GLU A 439 -28.51 3.37 11.68
C GLU A 439 -28.84 4.36 12.80
N ASN A 440 -27.92 5.25 13.14
CA ASN A 440 -28.12 6.25 14.21
C ASN A 440 -28.71 5.61 15.49
N ASP A 441 -28.12 4.50 15.94
CA ASP A 441 -28.57 3.69 17.09
C ASP A 441 -29.93 2.96 16.93
N VAL A 442 -30.58 3.04 15.77
CA VAL A 442 -31.86 2.38 15.48
C VAL A 442 -31.64 1.11 14.65
N LEU A 443 -32.18 -0.02 15.12
CA LEU A 443 -32.17 -1.27 14.35
C LEU A 443 -33.03 -1.11 13.10
N GLN A 444 -32.41 -1.22 11.92
CA GLN A 444 -33.10 -1.13 10.63
C GLN A 444 -33.46 -2.50 10.08
N LYS A 445 -32.50 -3.43 10.12
CA LYS A 445 -32.65 -4.77 9.56
C LYS A 445 -32.03 -5.81 10.46
N GLN A 446 -32.70 -6.94 10.58
CA GLN A 446 -32.15 -8.14 11.18
C GLN A 446 -32.47 -9.34 10.29
N ALA A 447 -31.49 -10.19 10.07
CA ALA A 447 -31.62 -11.37 9.24
C ALA A 447 -30.69 -12.49 9.71
N SER A 448 -31.04 -13.73 9.37
CA SER A 448 -30.22 -14.89 9.66
C SER A 448 -30.13 -15.79 8.44
N ALA A 449 -28.99 -16.44 8.24
CA ALA A 449 -28.79 -17.42 7.17
C ALA A 449 -27.98 -18.62 7.66
N GLN A 450 -28.13 -19.74 6.95
CA GLN A 450 -27.25 -20.90 7.04
C GLN A 450 -26.31 -20.89 5.83
N ILE A 451 -25.00 -20.89 6.08
CA ILE A 451 -23.99 -20.74 5.04
C ILE A 451 -23.21 -22.05 4.94
N GLY A 452 -23.10 -22.59 3.73
CA GLY A 452 -22.25 -23.75 3.45
C GLY A 452 -20.77 -23.37 3.55
N THR A 453 -19.98 -24.22 4.19
CA THR A 453 -18.54 -23.97 4.37
C THR A 453 -17.69 -24.48 3.21
N THR A 454 -18.17 -25.46 2.44
CA THR A 454 -17.45 -26.05 1.32
C THR A 454 -17.10 -25.04 0.25
N PHE A 455 -15.92 -25.18 -0.36
CA PHE A 455 -15.53 -24.36 -1.51
C PHE A 455 -16.51 -24.58 -2.67
N GLY A 456 -16.92 -23.49 -3.33
CA GLY A 456 -17.99 -23.43 -4.33
C GLY A 456 -19.38 -23.19 -3.74
N ALA A 457 -19.57 -23.26 -2.42
CA ALA A 457 -20.85 -22.94 -1.79
C ALA A 457 -21.18 -21.44 -1.92
N ARG A 458 -22.47 -21.10 -2.05
CA ARG A 458 -22.93 -19.71 -2.03
C ARG A 458 -22.46 -19.01 -0.75
N GLN A 459 -21.96 -17.79 -0.94
CA GLN A 459 -21.52 -16.91 0.14
C GLN A 459 -22.56 -15.83 0.40
N PHE A 460 -22.38 -15.08 1.47
CA PHE A 460 -23.31 -14.03 1.85
C PHE A 460 -22.58 -12.72 2.08
N PHE A 461 -23.27 -11.63 1.86
CA PHE A 461 -22.83 -10.30 2.20
C PHE A 461 -23.96 -9.53 2.86
N VAL A 462 -23.56 -8.51 3.60
CA VAL A 462 -24.46 -7.53 4.19
C VAL A 462 -24.23 -6.22 3.47
N MET A 463 -25.25 -5.71 2.79
CA MET A 463 -25.20 -4.43 2.10
C MET A 463 -25.93 -3.38 2.91
N THR A 464 -25.44 -2.15 2.79
CA THR A 464 -26.09 -0.96 3.32
C THR A 464 -26.45 -0.09 2.12
N ASP A 465 -27.72 0.11 1.82
CA ASP A 465 -28.19 1.15 0.90
C ASP A 465 -28.87 2.20 1.79
N LEU A 466 -28.02 3.07 2.34
CA LEU A 466 -28.42 4.02 3.37
C LEU A 466 -28.35 5.43 2.80
N ASN A 467 -29.21 6.29 3.33
CA ASN A 467 -29.14 7.70 3.03
C ASN A 467 -27.73 8.25 3.36
N TYR A 468 -27.23 9.08 2.46
CA TYR A 468 -25.99 9.82 2.60
C TYR A 468 -25.83 10.33 4.05
N LYS A 469 -24.67 10.04 4.67
CA LYS A 469 -24.23 10.61 5.96
C LYS A 469 -24.89 10.04 7.23
N VAL A 470 -25.45 8.84 7.16
CA VAL A 470 -25.94 8.14 8.35
C VAL A 470 -24.80 7.38 9.04
N ASN A 471 -24.72 7.47 10.37
CA ASN A 471 -23.85 6.59 11.13
C ASN A 471 -24.41 5.18 11.10
N ALA A 472 -23.69 4.26 10.48
CA ALA A 472 -24.14 2.90 10.27
C ALA A 472 -23.19 1.88 10.89
N THR A 473 -23.76 0.83 11.46
CA THR A 473 -23.01 -0.30 12.02
C THR A 473 -23.64 -1.63 11.62
N ILE A 474 -22.79 -2.57 11.23
CA ILE A 474 -23.15 -3.97 11.05
C ILE A 474 -22.63 -4.80 12.23
N VAL A 475 -23.51 -5.59 12.84
CA VAL A 475 -23.16 -6.61 13.84
C VAL A 475 -23.39 -7.99 13.24
N ILE A 476 -22.36 -8.83 13.24
CA ILE A 476 -22.41 -10.20 12.72
C ILE A 476 -22.11 -11.15 13.87
N VAL A 477 -22.94 -12.16 14.05
CA VAL A 477 -22.73 -13.25 15.02
C VAL A 477 -22.84 -14.59 14.30
N SER A 478 -21.88 -15.47 14.47
CA SER A 478 -21.85 -16.77 13.82
C SER A 478 -21.68 -17.92 14.82
N SER A 479 -22.16 -19.11 14.45
CA SER A 479 -22.01 -20.31 15.28
C SER A 479 -20.56 -20.84 15.31
N LYS A 480 -19.77 -20.53 14.29
CA LYS A 480 -18.37 -20.94 14.12
C LYS A 480 -17.49 -19.77 13.66
N PRO A 481 -16.17 -19.80 13.91
CA PRO A 481 -15.27 -18.76 13.43
C PRO A 481 -15.37 -18.55 11.91
N ILE A 482 -15.49 -17.30 11.50
CA ILE A 482 -15.51 -16.85 10.11
C ILE A 482 -14.49 -15.73 9.94
N MET A 483 -14.10 -15.43 8.71
CA MET A 483 -13.47 -14.16 8.35
C MET A 483 -14.57 -13.22 7.81
N VAL A 484 -14.31 -11.91 7.81
CA VAL A 484 -15.17 -10.94 7.13
C VAL A 484 -14.32 -9.92 6.37
N SER A 485 -14.82 -9.42 5.26
CA SER A 485 -14.18 -8.33 4.50
C SER A 485 -15.13 -7.14 4.45
N LEU A 486 -14.72 -6.00 5.00
CA LEU A 486 -15.44 -4.73 4.89
C LEU A 486 -14.91 -4.01 3.66
N VAL A 487 -15.81 -3.70 2.72
CA VAL A 487 -15.48 -3.00 1.48
C VAL A 487 -16.34 -1.75 1.38
N SER A 488 -15.71 -0.64 0.99
CA SER A 488 -16.37 0.62 0.70
C SER A 488 -15.90 1.10 -0.68
N PRO A 489 -16.68 0.86 -1.74
CA PRO A 489 -16.28 1.20 -3.11
C PRO A 489 -16.16 2.69 -3.40
N ASN A 490 -16.92 3.50 -2.65
CA ASN A 490 -17.03 4.94 -2.84
C ASN A 490 -16.73 5.66 -1.50
N ALA A 491 -15.71 5.21 -0.78
CA ALA A 491 -15.32 5.79 0.48
C ALA A 491 -14.84 7.23 0.29
N GLN A 492 -15.11 8.07 1.28
CA GLN A 492 -14.66 9.46 1.27
C GLN A 492 -14.15 9.90 2.64
N ASN A 493 -13.14 10.77 2.60
CA ASN A 493 -12.50 11.34 3.78
C ASN A 493 -13.06 12.71 4.22
N ASN A 494 -13.99 13.30 3.47
CA ASN A 494 -14.50 14.63 3.78
C ASN A 494 -15.49 14.60 4.96
N ASN A 495 -15.27 15.46 5.96
CA ASN A 495 -16.13 15.63 7.13
C ASN A 495 -17.22 16.69 6.94
N TYR A 496 -17.16 17.51 5.87
CA TYR A 496 -18.03 18.68 5.71
C TYR A 496 -19.20 18.45 4.74
N ASP A 497 -20.39 18.67 5.28
CA ASP A 497 -21.71 18.21 4.82
C ASP A 497 -22.20 18.89 3.51
N THR A 498 -21.69 20.06 3.11
CA THR A 498 -22.36 20.87 2.07
C THR A 498 -21.54 21.25 0.83
N ASN A 499 -20.20 21.18 0.87
CA ASN A 499 -19.34 21.73 -0.21
C ASN A 499 -18.56 20.67 -1.01
N CYS A 500 -18.93 19.40 -0.83
CA CYS A 500 -18.28 18.26 -1.49
C CYS A 500 -18.53 18.19 -3.01
N ALA A 501 -19.46 18.98 -3.55
CA ALA A 501 -19.97 18.87 -4.92
C ALA A 501 -18.98 19.21 -6.06
N GLN A 502 -17.79 19.77 -5.79
CA GLN A 502 -16.75 19.98 -6.81
C GLN A 502 -15.40 19.31 -6.51
N ASN A 503 -15.09 18.95 -5.26
CA ASN A 503 -13.75 18.50 -4.83
C ASN A 503 -13.74 17.15 -4.10
N CYS A 504 -14.84 16.40 -4.12
CA CYS A 504 -14.88 15.07 -3.51
C CYS A 504 -14.45 14.00 -4.51
N HIS A 505 -13.34 13.37 -4.17
CA HIS A 505 -12.84 12.21 -4.88
C HIS A 505 -13.11 11.00 -3.99
N TRP A 506 -13.95 10.10 -4.51
CA TRP A 506 -14.19 8.82 -3.89
C TRP A 506 -13.07 7.86 -4.24
N ASP A 507 -12.87 6.87 -3.38
CA ASP A 507 -11.88 5.83 -3.58
C ASP A 507 -12.42 4.47 -3.12
N TYR A 508 -11.85 3.41 -3.67
CA TYR A 508 -12.14 2.05 -3.26
C TYR A 508 -11.30 1.72 -2.03
N THR A 509 -11.92 1.21 -0.98
CA THR A 509 -11.16 0.71 0.17
C THR A 509 -11.70 -0.60 0.73
N VAL A 510 -10.79 -1.37 1.33
CA VAL A 510 -11.10 -2.68 1.89
C VAL A 510 -10.24 -2.95 3.12
N VAL A 511 -10.84 -3.58 4.12
CA VAL A 511 -10.12 -4.12 5.28
C VAL A 511 -10.73 -5.45 5.70
N ILE A 512 -9.89 -6.36 6.21
CA ILE A 512 -10.33 -7.57 6.90
C ILE A 512 -10.25 -7.29 8.40
N PRO A 513 -11.33 -6.84 9.05
CA PRO A 513 -11.30 -6.45 10.45
C PRO A 513 -11.15 -7.69 11.36
N LEU A 514 -10.67 -7.45 12.57
CA LEU A 514 -10.60 -8.49 13.61
C LEU A 514 -11.94 -8.63 14.35
N PRO A 515 -12.26 -9.84 14.84
CA PRO A 515 -13.43 -10.07 15.66
C PRO A 515 -13.29 -9.35 17.00
N VAL A 516 -14.42 -8.93 17.57
CA VAL A 516 -14.47 -8.36 18.92
C VAL A 516 -14.18 -9.45 19.95
N ILE A 517 -13.46 -9.09 21.01
CA ILE A 517 -13.03 -10.03 22.05
C ILE A 517 -14.02 -10.03 23.20
N GLU A 518 -14.22 -11.18 23.83
CA GLU A 518 -15.05 -11.30 25.02
C GLU A 518 -14.44 -10.59 26.24
N ASN A 519 -15.25 -9.78 26.92
CA ASN A 519 -14.89 -9.16 28.19
C ASN A 519 -15.51 -9.98 29.31
N ASN A 520 -14.69 -10.50 30.21
CA ASN A 520 -15.13 -11.33 31.34
C ASN A 520 -15.55 -10.50 32.57
N CYS A 521 -15.90 -9.22 32.40
CA CYS A 521 -16.32 -8.29 33.45
C CYS A 521 -15.29 -8.00 34.57
N PHE A 522 -14.07 -8.52 34.49
CA PHE A 522 -13.05 -8.27 35.48
C PHE A 522 -12.46 -6.87 35.32
N ARG A 523 -12.55 -6.06 36.37
CA ARG A 523 -12.11 -4.65 36.42
C ARG A 523 -10.61 -4.46 36.69
N THR A 524 -9.83 -5.53 36.75
CA THR A 524 -8.46 -5.49 37.28
C THR A 524 -7.40 -6.01 36.32
N SER A 525 -7.58 -5.81 35.00
CA SER A 525 -6.46 -5.97 34.09
C SER A 525 -5.47 -4.82 34.31
N LYS A 526 -4.22 -5.13 34.68
CA LYS A 526 -3.09 -4.18 34.63
C LYS A 526 -2.60 -3.95 33.20
N ILE A 527 -3.24 -4.54 32.19
CA ILE A 527 -2.88 -4.40 30.79
C ILE A 527 -3.76 -3.29 30.22
N PHE A 528 -3.10 -2.18 29.86
CA PHE A 528 -3.69 -1.01 29.22
C PHE A 528 -3.62 -1.21 27.70
N ASP A 529 -4.74 -1.09 27.01
CA ASP A 529 -4.75 -1.01 25.55
C ASP A 529 -4.60 0.46 25.14
N ASP A 530 -3.38 0.83 24.77
CA ASP A 530 -3.07 2.16 24.25
C ASP A 530 -3.04 2.12 22.72
N TYR A 531 -3.86 2.98 22.11
CA TYR A 531 -3.96 3.21 20.68
C TYR A 531 -3.38 4.57 20.38
N VAL A 532 -2.29 4.63 19.62
CA VAL A 532 -1.60 5.88 19.30
C VAL A 532 -1.54 6.08 17.79
N ILE A 533 -1.96 7.26 17.34
CA ILE A 533 -1.97 7.64 15.92
C ILE A 533 -1.85 9.15 15.75
N THR A 534 -1.33 9.58 14.61
CA THR A 534 -1.32 10.98 14.17
C THR A 534 -2.23 11.20 12.98
N ASN A 535 -2.53 12.46 12.68
CA ASN A 535 -3.33 12.80 11.50
C ASN A 535 -2.55 12.72 10.19
N ASN A 536 -1.23 12.47 10.17
CA ASN A 536 -0.42 12.49 8.95
C ASN A 536 -1.04 11.74 7.77
N PHE A 537 -1.62 10.56 8.02
CA PHE A 537 -2.35 9.76 7.03
C PHE A 537 -3.67 9.22 7.56
N THR A 538 -4.22 9.82 8.63
CA THR A 538 -5.42 9.31 9.31
C THR A 538 -6.46 10.42 9.44
N THR A 539 -7.67 10.16 8.98
CA THR A 539 -8.79 11.12 9.03
C THR A 539 -9.79 10.74 10.11
N ARG A 540 -10.00 9.43 10.33
CA ARG A 540 -10.97 8.92 11.31
C ARG A 540 -10.60 7.56 11.86
N LEU A 541 -10.99 7.29 13.11
CA LEU A 541 -10.95 5.98 13.74
C LEU A 541 -12.35 5.42 13.93
N TYR A 542 -12.50 4.12 13.73
CA TYR A 542 -13.72 3.36 14.02
C TYR A 542 -13.44 2.39 15.16
N VAL A 543 -14.22 2.50 16.24
CA VAL A 543 -13.94 1.81 17.50
C VAL A 543 -15.09 0.87 17.83
N ALA A 544 -14.80 -0.42 17.79
CA ALA A 544 -15.72 -1.46 18.18
C ALA A 544 -15.55 -1.83 19.66
N PRO A 545 -16.66 -1.97 20.41
CA PRO A 545 -16.63 -2.38 21.80
C PRO A 545 -16.19 -3.85 21.93
N PRO A 546 -15.68 -4.28 23.10
CA PRO A 546 -15.58 -5.70 23.39
C PRO A 546 -16.99 -6.30 23.56
N LEU A 547 -17.09 -7.62 23.58
CA LEU A 547 -18.32 -8.28 23.98
C LEU A 547 -18.53 -8.07 25.47
N ASN A 548 -19.38 -7.09 25.76
CA ASN A 548 -19.70 -6.71 27.12
C ASN A 548 -21.04 -7.34 27.52
N ASN A 549 -20.99 -8.40 28.32
CA ASN A 549 -22.14 -8.93 29.05
C ASN A 549 -22.31 -8.24 30.43
N CYS A 550 -21.50 -7.23 30.70
CA CYS A 550 -21.46 -6.53 31.97
C CYS A 550 -22.36 -5.28 31.91
N ASN A 551 -23.10 -5.02 32.98
CA ASN A 551 -24.00 -3.86 33.10
C ASN A 551 -23.24 -2.54 33.35
N PHE A 552 -22.14 -2.28 32.65
CA PHE A 552 -21.42 -1.01 32.72
C PHE A 552 -21.12 -0.45 31.34
N LYS A 553 -21.05 0.89 31.25
CA LYS A 553 -20.65 1.61 30.04
C LYS A 553 -19.18 1.37 29.75
N VAL A 554 -18.87 1.06 28.49
CA VAL A 554 -17.49 0.92 28.02
C VAL A 554 -16.91 2.32 27.85
N LEU A 555 -15.92 2.70 28.66
CA LEU A 555 -15.30 4.02 28.60
C LEU A 555 -13.82 3.87 28.21
N ALA A 556 -13.38 4.66 27.25
CA ALA A 556 -11.98 4.86 26.91
C ALA A 556 -11.56 6.29 27.30
N GLN A 557 -10.29 6.47 27.68
CA GLN A 557 -9.71 7.79 27.88
C GLN A 557 -9.07 8.24 26.57
N VAL A 558 -9.42 9.42 26.08
CA VAL A 558 -8.85 10.03 24.88
C VAL A 558 -8.06 11.25 25.28
N VAL A 559 -6.79 11.26 24.95
CA VAL A 559 -5.91 12.42 25.12
C VAL A 559 -5.42 12.82 23.74
N ASP A 560 -5.55 14.11 23.43
CA ASP A 560 -5.19 14.69 22.14
C ASP A 560 -4.59 16.09 22.37
N ASP A 561 -4.32 16.82 21.29
CA ASP A 561 -3.73 18.14 21.30
C ASP A 561 -4.72 19.30 21.46
N ILE A 562 -6.03 19.03 21.44
CA ILE A 562 -7.09 20.05 21.58
C ILE A 562 -7.89 19.94 22.88
N GLY A 563 -7.84 18.78 23.53
CA GLY A 563 -8.57 18.45 24.75
C GLY A 563 -7.80 18.79 26.02
N SER A 564 -8.36 18.36 27.16
CA SER A 564 -7.70 18.49 28.45
C SER A 564 -6.39 17.69 28.47
N PRO A 565 -5.30 18.20 29.07
CA PRO A 565 -4.07 17.44 29.29
C PRO A 565 -4.30 16.13 30.07
N ASP A 566 -5.35 16.10 30.89
CA ASP A 566 -5.75 14.92 31.69
C ASP A 566 -6.60 13.90 30.90
N GLY A 567 -6.93 14.22 29.64
CA GLY A 567 -7.81 13.43 28.78
C GLY A 567 -9.30 13.70 28.94
N THR A 568 -10.07 13.15 28.02
CA THR A 568 -11.53 13.17 27.99
C THR A 568 -12.05 11.75 27.93
N SER A 569 -13.10 11.45 28.70
CA SER A 569 -13.74 10.14 28.66
C SER A 569 -14.62 10.02 27.41
N LEU A 570 -14.31 9.06 26.56
CA LEU A 570 -15.11 8.66 25.40
C LEU A 570 -15.95 7.42 25.73
N GLU A 571 -17.26 7.52 25.60
CA GLU A 571 -18.16 6.36 25.70
C GLU A 571 -18.12 5.56 24.40
N ILE A 572 -17.72 4.29 24.50
CA ILE A 572 -17.72 3.36 23.38
C ILE A 572 -19.11 2.73 23.29
N SER A 573 -19.82 3.02 22.20
CA SER A 573 -21.15 2.48 21.93
C SER A 573 -21.09 0.97 21.85
N ALA A 574 -21.98 0.30 22.60
CA ALA A 574 -22.16 -1.15 22.54
C ALA A 574 -22.61 -1.63 21.14
N LEU A 575 -23.12 -0.71 20.32
CA LEU A 575 -23.55 -0.94 18.95
C LEU A 575 -22.50 -0.51 17.92
N GLY A 576 -21.28 -0.10 18.32
CA GLY A 576 -20.16 0.12 17.40
C GLY A 576 -20.16 1.41 16.60
N PHE A 577 -20.99 2.40 16.96
CA PHE A 577 -21.03 3.70 16.28
C PHE A 577 -19.91 4.65 16.65
N THR A 578 -19.08 4.29 17.63
CA THR A 578 -18.04 5.18 18.11
C THR A 578 -17.00 5.39 17.03
N ASN A 579 -16.89 6.64 16.59
CA ASN A 579 -15.82 7.10 15.74
C ASN A 579 -15.11 8.30 16.36
N LEU A 580 -13.87 8.54 15.95
CA LEU A 580 -13.08 9.67 16.37
C LEU A 580 -12.43 10.32 15.15
N THR A 581 -12.82 11.56 14.84
CA THR A 581 -12.24 12.34 13.73
C THR A 581 -10.90 12.96 14.12
N LEU A 582 -9.97 13.01 13.18
CA LEU A 582 -8.66 13.63 13.32
C LEU A 582 -8.52 14.94 12.52
N SER A 583 -9.58 15.45 11.88
CA SER A 583 -9.51 16.69 11.09
C SER A 583 -9.13 17.95 11.89
N THR A 584 -9.29 17.91 13.21
CA THR A 584 -8.92 19.01 14.11
C THR A 584 -7.85 18.60 15.13
N ARG A 585 -7.26 17.42 15.00
CA ARG A 585 -6.32 16.83 15.96
C ARG A 585 -5.05 16.45 15.24
N ASN A 586 -3.88 16.83 15.75
CA ASN A 586 -2.62 16.37 15.17
C ASN A 586 -2.26 14.96 15.62
N GLN A 587 -2.69 14.59 16.82
CA GLN A 587 -2.34 13.32 17.45
C GLN A 587 -3.40 12.88 18.46
N VAL A 588 -3.53 11.57 18.62
CA VAL A 588 -4.46 10.95 19.57
C VAL A 588 -3.78 9.78 20.27
N GLU A 589 -3.96 9.70 21.58
CA GLU A 589 -3.86 8.47 22.35
C GLU A 589 -5.24 8.11 22.90
N MET A 590 -5.70 6.89 22.61
CA MET A 590 -6.88 6.32 23.23
C MET A 590 -6.45 5.14 24.13
N THR A 591 -6.73 5.23 25.42
CA THR A 591 -6.41 4.22 26.42
C THR A 591 -7.67 3.51 26.91
N TYR A 592 -7.64 2.18 26.95
CA TYR A 592 -8.70 1.36 27.51
C TYR A 592 -8.17 0.43 28.61
N HIS A 593 -8.91 0.36 29.73
CA HIS A 593 -8.44 -0.24 30.99
C HIS A 593 -9.05 -1.61 31.35
N TYR A 594 -9.91 -2.18 30.51
CA TYR A 594 -10.66 -3.40 30.85
C TYR A 594 -10.24 -4.59 30.00
N THR A 595 -10.54 -5.80 30.50
CA THR A 595 -10.35 -7.05 29.76
C THR A 595 -11.19 -7.08 28.48
N GLY A 596 -10.79 -7.90 27.50
CA GLY A 596 -11.36 -7.94 26.15
C GLY A 596 -10.73 -6.90 25.22
N GLY A 597 -10.50 -5.67 25.68
CA GLY A 597 -9.86 -4.66 24.83
C GLY A 597 -10.72 -4.18 23.65
N LEU A 598 -10.30 -3.12 22.97
CA LEU A 598 -11.04 -2.57 21.82
C LEU A 598 -10.60 -3.23 20.50
N ARG A 599 -11.43 -3.13 19.47
CA ARG A 599 -11.00 -3.34 18.07
C ARG A 599 -11.11 -2.02 17.35
N VAL A 600 -10.02 -1.59 16.73
CA VAL A 600 -9.93 -0.28 16.09
C VAL A 600 -9.39 -0.49 14.69
N TYR A 601 -10.04 0.14 13.72
CA TYR A 601 -9.45 0.34 12.41
C TYR A 601 -9.52 1.83 12.07
N ARG A 602 -8.56 2.27 11.27
CA ARG A 602 -8.48 3.65 10.81
C ARG A 602 -8.99 3.76 9.38
N GLN A 603 -9.58 4.90 9.09
CA GLN A 603 -9.74 5.42 7.74
C GLN A 603 -8.66 6.47 7.52
N GLY A 604 -7.87 6.26 6.46
CA GLY A 604 -6.73 7.08 6.11
C GLY A 604 -6.88 7.74 4.75
N GLY A 605 -5.98 8.67 4.46
CA GLY A 605 -5.91 9.41 3.22
C GLY A 605 -4.72 10.36 3.21
N ILE A 606 -4.46 11.00 2.08
CA ILE A 606 -3.37 11.96 1.91
C ILE A 606 -3.87 13.36 2.23
N ILE A 607 -3.59 13.84 3.44
CA ILE A 607 -3.97 15.19 3.86
C ILE A 607 -3.23 16.23 2.99
N GLN A 608 -4.00 17.16 2.43
CA GLN A 608 -3.52 18.23 1.58
C GLN A 608 -2.96 19.40 2.42
N THR A 609 -2.38 20.39 1.74
CA THR A 609 -1.74 21.54 2.39
C THR A 609 -2.70 22.40 3.22
N ASP A 610 -4.00 22.30 2.99
CA ASP A 610 -5.03 22.96 3.80
C ASP A 610 -5.26 22.29 5.17
N GLY A 611 -4.68 21.11 5.41
CA GLY A 611 -4.79 20.35 6.65
C GLY A 611 -6.17 19.71 6.88
N VAL A 612 -7.10 19.83 5.93
CA VAL A 612 -8.50 19.41 6.10
C VAL A 612 -8.93 18.48 4.96
N THR A 613 -8.59 18.81 3.73
CA THR A 613 -8.89 17.97 2.58
C THR A 613 -7.95 16.78 2.57
N ALA A 614 -8.48 15.58 2.32
CA ALA A 614 -7.67 14.39 2.14
C ALA A 614 -8.04 13.69 0.82
N PHE A 615 -7.02 13.37 0.03
CA PHE A 615 -7.15 12.65 -1.24
C PHE A 615 -6.88 11.17 -1.05
N GLY A 616 -7.63 10.35 -1.77
CA GLY A 616 -7.63 8.89 -1.66
C GLY A 616 -8.14 8.42 -0.33
N THR A 617 -8.55 7.14 -0.25
CA THR A 617 -9.02 6.55 0.99
C THR A 617 -8.55 5.11 1.12
N PHE A 618 -7.98 4.77 2.28
CA PHE A 618 -7.67 3.39 2.63
C PHE A 618 -8.16 3.05 4.05
N LEU A 619 -8.30 1.76 4.33
CA LEU A 619 -8.67 1.24 5.64
C LEU A 619 -7.58 0.31 6.15
N ALA A 620 -7.17 0.50 7.40
CA ALA A 620 -6.17 -0.37 8.02
C ALA A 620 -6.55 -0.69 9.46
N TYR A 621 -6.32 -1.94 9.88
CA TYR A 621 -6.39 -2.30 11.29
C TYR A 621 -5.40 -1.46 12.09
N MET A 622 -5.80 -0.98 13.27
CA MET A 622 -4.98 -0.16 14.15
C MET A 622 -4.63 -0.96 15.41
N PRO A 623 -3.41 -1.52 15.49
CA PRO A 623 -2.99 -2.29 16.65
C PRO A 623 -2.83 -1.41 17.90
N SER A 624 -3.24 -1.92 19.05
CA SER A 624 -2.84 -1.36 20.35
C SER A 624 -1.37 -1.70 20.65
N TYR A 625 -0.82 -1.05 21.68
CA TYR A 625 0.54 -1.33 22.17
C TYR A 625 0.82 -2.77 22.58
N ASN A 626 -0.23 -3.55 22.90
CA ASN A 626 -0.13 -4.97 23.23
C ASN A 626 -0.16 -5.88 22.00
N GLU A 627 -0.42 -5.31 20.83
CA GLU A 627 -0.53 -5.98 19.53
C GLU A 627 0.60 -5.57 18.58
N TYR A 628 1.56 -4.77 19.07
CA TYR A 628 2.74 -4.40 18.31
C TYR A 628 3.56 -5.65 17.97
N VAL A 629 4.08 -5.68 16.75
CA VAL A 629 4.97 -6.74 16.29
C VAL A 629 6.36 -6.56 16.89
N THR A 630 7.10 -7.65 16.94
CA THR A 630 8.51 -7.67 17.37
C THR A 630 9.34 -8.39 16.31
N GLY A 631 10.63 -8.04 16.22
CA GLY A 631 11.53 -8.63 15.24
C GLY A 631 11.36 -8.10 13.81
N ALA A 632 11.92 -8.86 12.86
CA ALA A 632 11.93 -8.48 11.46
C ALA A 632 10.58 -8.79 10.79
N THR A 633 9.88 -7.75 10.34
CA THR A 633 8.58 -7.86 9.68
C THR A 633 8.73 -7.56 8.19
N PRO A 634 8.47 -8.54 7.30
CA PRO A 634 8.47 -8.27 5.87
C PRO A 634 7.26 -7.43 5.49
N PHE A 635 7.39 -6.59 4.47
CA PHE A 635 6.28 -5.84 3.90
C PHE A 635 6.52 -5.60 2.41
N TYR A 636 5.47 -5.16 1.74
CA TYR A 636 5.46 -4.89 0.31
C TYR A 636 5.15 -3.42 0.07
N SER A 637 5.88 -2.79 -0.85
CA SER A 637 5.64 -1.40 -1.23
C SER A 637 5.59 -1.22 -2.75
N LEU A 638 4.94 -0.14 -3.20
CA LEU A 638 4.89 0.25 -4.61
C LEU A 638 6.04 1.23 -4.94
N ASN A 639 6.32 1.44 -6.23
CA ASN A 639 7.49 2.21 -6.68
C ASN A 639 7.41 3.73 -6.41
N LYS A 640 6.22 4.31 -6.37
CA LYS A 640 6.02 5.77 -6.35
C LYS A 640 5.13 6.18 -5.20
N GLY A 641 5.57 7.21 -4.48
CA GLY A 641 4.76 7.89 -3.48
C GLY A 641 4.51 7.10 -2.19
N CYS A 642 5.20 5.97 -1.98
CA CYS A 642 5.04 5.17 -0.77
C CYS A 642 5.93 5.67 0.37
N VAL A 643 5.40 5.58 1.58
CA VAL A 643 6.12 5.79 2.83
C VAL A 643 5.85 4.63 3.78
N LEU A 644 6.83 4.34 4.64
CA LEU A 644 6.63 3.56 5.85
C LEU A 644 6.34 4.53 6.99
N GLU A 645 5.12 4.45 7.53
CA GLU A 645 4.67 5.16 8.73
C GLU A 645 4.87 4.23 9.93
N LEU A 646 5.87 4.50 10.76
CA LEU A 646 6.35 3.61 11.83
C LEU A 646 6.19 4.28 13.21
N TYR A 647 5.50 3.60 14.13
CA TYR A 647 5.29 4.05 15.50
C TYR A 647 6.06 3.18 16.50
N THR A 648 6.77 3.81 17.45
CA THR A 648 7.60 3.13 18.46
C THR A 648 7.42 3.73 19.85
N LYS A 649 7.67 2.92 20.89
CA LYS A 649 7.55 3.32 22.31
C LYS A 649 8.79 4.07 22.82
N ALA A 650 9.95 3.81 22.24
CA ALA A 650 11.21 4.44 22.63
C ALA A 650 11.84 5.25 21.49
N ASP A 651 12.75 6.16 21.87
CA ASP A 651 13.63 6.88 20.94
C ASP A 651 14.69 5.92 20.38
N THR A 652 14.29 5.13 19.38
CA THR A 652 15.08 4.02 18.82
C THR A 652 16.15 4.47 17.80
N ASP A 653 16.00 5.67 17.26
CA ASP A 653 16.91 6.23 16.25
C ASP A 653 18.30 6.57 16.82
N LYS A 654 18.38 7.10 18.05
CA LYS A 654 19.67 7.43 18.69
C LYS A 654 20.63 6.26 18.82
N ASN A 655 20.09 5.04 18.81
CA ASN A 655 20.83 3.81 19.00
C ASN A 655 20.96 2.99 17.70
N GLY A 656 20.48 3.49 16.55
CA GLY A 656 20.50 2.76 15.28
C GLY A 656 19.69 1.46 15.31
N LEU A 657 18.64 1.40 16.14
CA LEU A 657 17.88 0.17 16.39
C LEU A 657 16.86 -0.15 15.29
N ILE A 658 16.44 0.86 14.54
CA ILE A 658 15.57 0.69 13.38
C ILE A 658 16.44 0.34 12.17
N VAL A 659 16.22 -0.85 11.63
CA VAL A 659 16.89 -1.39 10.45
C VAL A 659 15.85 -1.62 9.37
N LEU A 660 16.00 -0.95 8.23
CA LEU A 660 15.19 -1.12 7.03
C LEU A 660 16.07 -1.76 5.96
N ASP A 661 15.66 -2.93 5.46
CA ASP A 661 16.38 -3.69 4.43
C ASP A 661 17.86 -3.97 4.79
N GLY A 662 18.11 -4.19 6.07
CA GLY A 662 19.46 -4.48 6.60
C GLY A 662 20.31 -3.24 6.85
N VAL A 663 19.79 -2.05 6.56
CA VAL A 663 20.47 -0.78 6.71
C VAL A 663 19.79 0.04 7.82
N GLY A 664 20.56 0.59 8.76
CA GLY A 664 20.01 1.52 9.75
C GLY A 664 19.45 2.79 9.10
N LEU A 665 18.64 3.59 9.79
CA LEU A 665 17.95 4.75 9.16
C LEU A 665 18.84 5.93 8.70
N LYS A 666 20.11 6.01 9.13
CA LYS A 666 21.01 7.15 8.82
C LYS A 666 21.15 7.55 7.34
N PRO A 667 21.20 6.63 6.36
CA PRO A 667 21.29 6.99 4.94
C PRO A 667 19.94 7.33 4.32
N PHE A 668 18.81 7.07 5.00
CA PHE A 668 17.49 7.39 4.52
C PHE A 668 17.12 8.83 4.89
N ARG A 669 16.35 9.50 4.03
CA ARG A 669 15.62 10.71 4.44
C ARG A 669 14.40 10.25 5.23
N TYR A 670 14.15 10.80 6.41
CA TYR A 670 12.94 10.51 7.17
C TYR A 670 12.55 11.70 8.03
N THR A 671 11.27 11.78 8.35
CA THR A 671 10.77 12.70 9.37
C THR A 671 10.59 11.95 10.66
N LYS A 672 11.04 12.55 11.77
CA LYS A 672 10.85 12.02 13.11
C LYS A 672 10.03 13.01 13.93
N THR A 673 8.88 12.55 14.40
CA THR A 673 8.02 13.31 15.29
C THR A 673 8.00 12.64 16.65
N GLN A 674 8.49 13.35 17.66
CA GLN A 674 8.29 12.94 19.06
C GLN A 674 7.07 13.68 19.58
N PHE A 675 6.17 12.94 20.19
CA PHE A 675 5.04 13.52 20.90
C PHE A 675 4.86 12.86 22.25
N LYS A 676 4.19 13.59 23.15
CA LYS A 676 4.05 13.21 24.55
C LYS A 676 2.59 13.27 24.91
N ILE A 677 2.08 12.17 25.45
CA ILE A 677 0.70 12.05 25.90
C ILE A 677 0.71 11.28 27.23
N ASN A 678 0.06 11.81 28.28
CA ASN A 678 0.08 11.26 29.66
C ASN A 678 1.49 10.90 30.19
N ASP A 679 2.44 11.81 30.02
CA ASP A 679 3.85 11.60 30.39
C ASP A 679 4.62 10.49 29.65
N ARG A 680 3.97 9.75 28.75
CA ARG A 680 4.57 8.76 27.88
C ARG A 680 5.04 9.42 26.58
N LYS A 681 6.26 9.09 26.15
CA LYS A 681 6.83 9.56 24.90
C LYS A 681 6.57 8.54 23.82
N HIS A 682 6.12 9.01 22.68
CA HIS A 682 5.88 8.21 21.48
C HIS A 682 6.66 8.81 20.32
N PHE A 683 7.05 7.96 19.39
CA PHE A 683 7.87 8.35 18.25
C PHE A 683 7.21 7.86 16.98
N LEU A 684 7.03 8.77 16.04
CA LEU A 684 6.61 8.49 14.67
C LEU A 684 7.79 8.74 13.73
N TYR A 685 8.03 7.80 12.85
CA TYR A 685 8.95 7.91 11.73
C TYR A 685 8.16 7.80 10.43
N ILE A 686 8.34 8.76 9.52
CA ILE A 686 7.82 8.70 8.15
C ILE A 686 9.02 8.57 7.21
N ILE A 687 9.17 7.39 6.62
CA ILE A 687 10.33 7.00 5.81
C ILE A 687 9.87 6.78 4.37
N PRO A 688 10.26 7.62 3.40
CA PRO A 688 9.97 7.40 1.99
C PRO A 688 10.60 6.10 1.48
N LEU A 689 9.80 5.33 0.75
CA LEU A 689 10.22 4.09 0.10
C LEU A 689 10.44 4.37 -1.38
N VAL A 690 11.59 3.94 -1.90
CA VAL A 690 12.00 4.23 -3.30
C VAL A 690 12.10 2.98 -4.17
N ILE A 691 11.97 1.80 -3.57
CA ILE A 691 12.09 0.52 -4.26
C ILE A 691 10.70 -0.13 -4.26
N TYR A 692 10.32 -0.72 -5.39
CA TYR A 692 9.13 -1.55 -5.50
C TYR A 692 9.40 -2.95 -4.96
N GLY A 693 8.43 -3.52 -4.26
CA GLY A 693 8.42 -4.94 -3.94
C GLY A 693 8.74 -5.22 -2.47
N TYR A 694 9.59 -6.21 -2.24
CA TYR A 694 9.86 -6.76 -0.92
C TYR A 694 10.77 -5.84 -0.10
N HIS A 695 10.36 -5.61 1.15
CA HIS A 695 11.14 -4.94 2.17
C HIS A 695 11.03 -5.68 3.49
N TYR A 696 11.88 -5.34 4.44
CA TYR A 696 11.65 -5.68 5.84
C TYR A 696 12.13 -4.57 6.76
N VAL A 697 11.38 -4.38 7.84
CA VAL A 697 11.78 -3.50 8.95
C VAL A 697 12.04 -4.37 10.18
N ASN A 698 13.06 -4.02 10.96
CA ASN A 698 13.37 -4.68 12.22
C ASN A 698 13.72 -3.64 13.28
N LEU A 699 13.15 -3.79 14.47
CA LEU A 699 13.57 -3.08 15.66
C LEU A 699 14.21 -4.05 16.64
N SER A 700 15.49 -3.84 16.91
CA SER A 700 16.22 -4.67 17.88
C SER A 700 15.69 -4.42 19.30
N ASN A 701 15.13 -5.46 19.92
CA ASN A 701 14.65 -5.48 21.31
C ASN A 701 13.50 -4.52 21.65
N ASP A 702 12.70 -4.10 20.68
CA ASP A 702 11.51 -3.28 20.93
C ASP A 702 10.35 -3.71 20.01
N ALA A 703 9.14 -3.32 20.39
CA ALA A 703 7.92 -3.58 19.64
C ALA A 703 7.47 -2.33 18.88
N TYR A 704 6.85 -2.52 17.72
CA TYR A 704 6.38 -1.44 16.87
C TYR A 704 5.11 -1.81 16.11
N THR A 705 4.47 -0.80 15.55
CA THR A 705 3.50 -0.97 14.46
C THR A 705 3.93 -0.10 13.30
N ALA A 706 3.69 -0.56 12.09
CA ALA A 706 3.93 0.26 10.92
C ALA A 706 2.87 0.05 9.85
N TYR A 707 2.79 1.03 8.95
CA TYR A 707 1.88 1.03 7.83
C TYR A 707 2.65 1.41 6.57
N VAL A 708 2.29 0.76 5.47
CA VAL A 708 2.68 1.25 4.15
C VAL A 708 1.54 2.14 3.68
N VAL A 709 1.86 3.37 3.30
CA VAL A 709 0.90 4.33 2.75
C VAL A 709 1.46 4.85 1.43
N CYS A 710 0.71 4.73 0.36
CA CYS A 710 1.12 5.14 -0.98
C CYS A 710 0.16 6.19 -1.53
N LYS A 711 0.70 7.31 -1.99
CA LYS A 711 -0.08 8.39 -2.63
C LYS A 711 -0.11 8.24 -4.14
N ALA A 712 -1.23 8.64 -4.73
CA ALA A 712 -1.44 8.78 -6.16
C ALA A 712 -1.06 7.51 -6.96
N VAL A 713 -1.57 6.36 -6.54
CA VAL A 713 -1.17 5.05 -7.09
C VAL A 713 -1.76 4.83 -8.48
N ASN A 714 -3.09 4.91 -8.61
CA ASN A 714 -3.83 4.74 -9.85
C ASN A 714 -4.31 6.06 -10.46
N GLY A 715 -4.36 7.13 -9.67
CA GLY A 715 -4.74 8.47 -10.09
C GLY A 715 -4.35 9.52 -9.04
N PRO A 716 -4.44 10.83 -9.33
CA PRO A 716 -4.01 11.88 -8.40
C PRO A 716 -4.77 11.88 -7.06
N PHE A 717 -5.95 11.27 -7.03
CA PHE A 717 -6.82 11.21 -5.88
C PHE A 717 -6.94 9.81 -5.27
N ASP A 718 -6.03 8.89 -5.63
CA ASP A 718 -5.97 7.52 -5.13
C ASP A 718 -4.99 7.41 -3.96
N ALA A 719 -5.33 6.63 -2.93
CA ALA A 719 -4.39 6.33 -1.85
C ALA A 719 -4.58 4.91 -1.32
N ASN A 720 -3.50 4.14 -1.32
CA ASN A 720 -3.51 2.76 -0.86
C ASN A 720 -2.79 2.68 0.48
N GLY A 721 -3.27 1.86 1.41
CA GLY A 721 -2.55 1.70 2.66
C GLY A 721 -2.98 0.55 3.54
N TYR A 722 -2.01 -0.10 4.16
CA TYR A 722 -2.25 -1.24 5.04
C TYR A 722 -1.28 -1.28 6.21
N ASN A 723 -1.69 -1.94 7.30
CA ASN A 723 -0.82 -2.27 8.43
C ASN A 723 0.07 -3.47 8.08
N ILE A 724 1.37 -3.41 8.38
CA ILE A 724 2.29 -4.49 7.95
C ILE A 724 2.18 -5.77 8.78
N GLY A 725 1.47 -5.75 9.91
CA GLY A 725 1.26 -6.89 10.77
C GLY A 725 0.96 -6.49 12.21
N TYR A 726 0.42 -7.46 12.94
CA TYR A 726 0.07 -7.31 14.35
C TYR A 726 0.14 -8.64 15.09
N ASN A 727 0.33 -8.56 16.40
CA ASN A 727 0.20 -9.67 17.33
C ASN A 727 -1.18 -9.68 17.99
N ASN A 728 -1.61 -10.83 18.46
CA ASN A 728 -2.79 -10.95 19.31
C ASN A 728 -2.50 -10.40 20.69
N LYS A 729 -3.53 -9.85 21.34
CA LYS A 729 -3.43 -9.39 22.72
C LYS A 729 -3.03 -10.56 23.61
N ALA A 730 -1.84 -10.47 24.22
CA ALA A 730 -1.40 -11.41 25.23
C ALA A 730 -2.22 -11.20 26.51
N PHE A 731 -3.33 -11.92 26.65
CA PHE A 731 -4.01 -11.98 27.93
C PHE A 731 -3.15 -12.80 28.89
N LEU A 732 -2.68 -12.18 29.97
CA LEU A 732 -2.11 -12.94 31.07
C LEU A 732 -3.19 -13.93 31.52
N PRO A 733 -2.91 -15.26 31.57
CA PRO A 733 -3.84 -16.19 32.16
C PRO A 733 -4.07 -15.76 33.62
N VAL A 734 -5.34 -15.54 33.96
CA VAL A 734 -5.78 -15.16 35.31
C VAL A 734 -5.68 -16.36 36.25
#